data_AF-Q7TUN6-F1
#
_entry.id   AF-Q7TUN6-F1
#
_cell.length_a   1.000
_cell.length_b   1.000
_cell.length_c   1.000
_cell.angle_alpha   90.00
_cell.angle_beta   90.00
_cell.angle_gamma   90.00
#
_symmetry.space_group_name_H-M   'P 1'
#
loop_
_entity.id
_entity.type
_entity.pdbx_description
1 polymer ?
#
loop_
_entity_poly.entity_id
_entity_poly.type
_entity_poly.pdbx_seq_one_letter_code
_entity_poly.pdbx_strand_id
1 'polypeptide(L)'
;MPQQIVISEQLRIAALLTDERVDELIVAQGRYQIGDVYLGTVENVLPGIDAAFVNIGESEKNGFIHVTDLGPLRLKKGAAGITELLEPRQQVLVQVMKEPTGSKGPRLTGNLALPGRYLVLQPHGQGVNISRRINSEGERNRLRALGVLVKPPGAGLLIRTEADGISEDLLIDDLEVLLRQWEAIQQAADNALPPVLLNRDEDFIHRVLRDHVGPDLVRVVVNDAAAIERVSSFLGQEGPNVLVEAHNESTELLEHYRVNAAIRDALKPRVDLPSGGYVIIEPTEALTVIDVNSGSFTRSANARQTVLWTNCEAAIEIARQLKLRNIGGVIIIDFIDMESRRDQLQLLEHFTAAVRDDAARPQIAQLTELGLVELTRKRQGQNIYELFGRACPACGGLGHVAVLPGKDLLQPLAMATGLVRSAASARAEAQVPGEGGNGRRRRGGRIRSGAVEMPAHTPPSGVANGVESTTSVEPERQEPSGSSEGVIRRQEPELVAVPMNSGQEEVFAWLGLNPLLLIEPPPENDNFLVRVVRPGEDAESVLEEAREQLSASSNRRRRRGRGGARGAGRGAPEASVETPSSNGTEVVVQQAKVVAKNEPLSVQITPLEVDHSSSSASVETVSSISEPQESEPEDPRRRRRRSSAAG
;
A
#
# COMPACT_ATOMS: atom_id res chain seq x y z
N MET A 1 -29.85 -7.21 1.73
CA MET A 1 -30.56 -7.09 0.43
C MET A 1 -29.97 -8.16 -0.48
N PRO A 2 -30.73 -8.82 -1.35
CA PRO A 2 -30.20 -9.92 -2.16
C PRO A 2 -29.07 -9.40 -3.05
N GLN A 3 -27.90 -10.02 -2.92
CA GLN A 3 -26.71 -9.68 -3.70
C GLN A 3 -26.52 -10.66 -4.85
N GLN A 4 -26.01 -10.14 -5.96
CA GLN A 4 -25.59 -10.92 -7.11
C GLN A 4 -24.15 -10.58 -7.47
N ILE A 5 -23.36 -11.58 -7.84
CA ILE A 5 -22.01 -11.39 -8.39
C ILE A 5 -22.03 -11.74 -9.87
N VAL A 6 -21.50 -10.86 -10.71
CA VAL A 6 -21.30 -11.08 -12.14
C VAL A 6 -19.80 -11.15 -12.41
N ILE A 7 -19.29 -12.24 -12.96
CA ILE A 7 -17.85 -12.48 -13.15
C ILE A 7 -17.54 -12.69 -14.63
N SER A 8 -16.79 -11.75 -15.21
CA SER A 8 -16.15 -11.95 -16.52
C SER A 8 -14.69 -12.33 -16.33
N GLU A 9 -14.40 -13.62 -16.43
CA GLU A 9 -13.05 -14.16 -16.24
C GLU A 9 -12.07 -13.70 -17.34
N GLN A 10 -12.52 -13.69 -18.60
CA GLN A 10 -11.70 -13.27 -19.74
C GLN A 10 -11.23 -11.82 -19.61
N LEU A 11 -12.11 -10.96 -19.11
CA LEU A 11 -11.81 -9.54 -18.88
C LEU A 11 -11.21 -9.29 -17.49
N ARG A 12 -11.16 -10.30 -16.61
CA ARG A 12 -10.77 -10.20 -15.19
C ARG A 12 -11.47 -9.05 -14.45
N ILE A 13 -12.78 -8.95 -14.70
CA ILE A 13 -13.67 -7.98 -14.07
C ILE A 13 -14.83 -8.73 -13.44
N ALA A 14 -15.12 -8.42 -12.18
CA ALA A 14 -16.35 -8.82 -11.52
C ALA A 14 -17.09 -7.58 -11.00
N ALA A 15 -18.40 -7.71 -10.88
CA ALA A 15 -19.27 -6.68 -10.35
C ALA A 15 -20.16 -7.27 -9.26
N LEU A 16 -20.25 -6.58 -8.12
CA LEU A 16 -21.23 -6.89 -7.08
C LEU A 16 -22.45 -6.00 -7.31
N LEU A 17 -23.61 -6.64 -7.44
CA LEU A 17 -24.89 -6.00 -7.72
C LEU A 17 -25.84 -6.17 -6.53
N THR A 18 -26.52 -5.08 -6.18
CA THR A 18 -27.66 -5.09 -5.26
C THR A 18 -28.84 -4.46 -5.99
N ASP A 19 -29.99 -5.13 -6.02
CA ASP A 19 -31.18 -4.67 -6.74
C ASP A 19 -30.90 -4.27 -8.21
N GLU A 20 -30.13 -5.11 -8.94
CA GLU A 20 -29.71 -4.88 -10.34
C GLU A 20 -28.84 -3.62 -10.56
N ARG A 21 -28.33 -2.99 -9.49
CA ARG A 21 -27.41 -1.86 -9.55
C ARG A 21 -26.01 -2.29 -9.13
N VAL A 22 -25.01 -1.88 -9.92
CA VAL A 22 -23.59 -2.17 -9.61
C VAL A 22 -23.12 -1.33 -8.44
N ASP A 23 -22.81 -1.96 -7.32
CA ASP A 23 -22.32 -1.31 -6.10
C ASP A 23 -20.80 -1.28 -6.00
N GLU A 24 -20.13 -2.30 -6.53
CA GLU A 24 -18.69 -2.45 -6.45
C GLU A 24 -18.16 -3.13 -7.72
N LEU A 25 -16.96 -2.70 -8.15
CA LEU A 25 -16.22 -3.28 -9.27
C LEU A 25 -14.92 -3.87 -8.75
N ILE A 26 -14.67 -5.12 -9.12
CA ILE A 26 -13.45 -5.85 -8.79
C ILE A 26 -12.70 -6.06 -10.08
N VAL A 27 -11.49 -5.50 -10.16
CA VAL A 27 -10.68 -5.52 -11.37
C VAL A 27 -9.32 -6.11 -11.03
N ALA A 28 -8.96 -7.23 -11.67
CA ALA A 28 -7.65 -7.85 -11.52
C ALA A 28 -6.82 -7.66 -12.79
N GLN A 29 -6.61 -6.39 -13.16
CA GLN A 29 -5.86 -5.99 -14.34
C GLN A 29 -4.58 -5.24 -13.92
N GLY A 30 -3.51 -5.40 -14.70
CA GLY A 30 -2.22 -4.77 -14.41
C GLY A 30 -1.09 -5.77 -14.12
N ARG A 31 0.14 -5.24 -14.06
CA ARG A 31 1.36 -6.05 -13.90
C ARG A 31 1.55 -6.58 -12.48
N TYR A 32 1.11 -5.83 -11.47
CA TYR A 32 1.17 -6.19 -10.06
C TYR A 32 -0.24 -6.34 -9.53
N GLN A 33 -0.48 -7.37 -8.75
CA GLN A 33 -1.73 -7.59 -8.04
C GLN A 33 -1.46 -7.68 -6.54
N ILE A 34 -2.41 -7.20 -5.74
CA ILE A 34 -2.39 -7.42 -4.30
C ILE A 34 -2.29 -8.93 -4.01
N GLY A 35 -1.35 -9.31 -3.15
CA GLY A 35 -1.10 -10.69 -2.79
C GLY A 35 -0.04 -11.41 -3.63
N ASP A 36 0.39 -10.84 -4.76
CA ASP A 36 1.50 -11.40 -5.54
C ASP A 36 2.77 -11.54 -4.68
N VAL A 37 3.45 -12.67 -4.81
CA VAL A 37 4.71 -12.97 -4.09
C VAL A 37 5.86 -12.97 -5.08
N TYR A 38 6.84 -12.11 -4.83
CA TYR A 38 8.05 -11.96 -5.64
C TYR A 38 9.30 -12.35 -4.85
N LEU A 39 10.28 -12.91 -5.56
CA LEU A 39 11.67 -12.86 -5.13
C LEU A 39 12.30 -11.63 -5.75
N GLY A 40 12.69 -10.68 -4.92
CA GLY A 40 13.30 -9.42 -5.34
C GLY A 40 14.70 -9.21 -4.78
N THR A 41 15.33 -8.12 -5.19
CA THR A 41 16.65 -7.70 -4.71
C THR A 41 16.56 -6.30 -4.11
N VAL A 42 17.05 -6.12 -2.89
CA VAL A 42 17.15 -4.78 -2.28
C VAL A 42 18.08 -3.92 -3.13
N GLU A 43 17.56 -2.85 -3.71
CA GLU A 43 18.36 -1.94 -4.53
C GLU A 43 19.00 -0.88 -3.65
N ASN A 44 18.19 -0.19 -2.86
CA ASN A 44 18.62 0.91 -2.01
C ASN A 44 17.93 0.85 -0.64
N VAL A 45 18.67 1.21 0.42
CA VAL A 45 18.16 1.38 1.78
C VAL A 45 18.26 2.85 2.15
N LEU A 46 17.16 3.45 2.58
CA LEU A 46 17.05 4.87 2.92
C LEU A 46 16.75 5.06 4.42
N PRO A 47 17.77 5.38 5.24
CA PRO A 47 17.59 5.59 6.68
C PRO A 47 16.64 6.75 7.02
N GLY A 48 16.64 7.81 6.19
CA GLY A 48 15.86 9.02 6.48
C GLY A 48 14.34 8.81 6.49
N ILE A 49 13.86 7.71 5.92
CA ILE A 49 12.43 7.34 5.87
C ILE A 49 12.20 5.91 6.39
N ASP A 50 13.20 5.31 7.04
CA ASP A 50 13.18 3.93 7.55
C ASP A 50 12.59 2.92 6.54
N ALA A 51 13.03 3.00 5.29
CA ALA A 51 12.51 2.18 4.21
C ALA A 51 13.58 1.74 3.19
N ALA A 52 13.25 0.72 2.41
CA ALA A 52 14.09 0.22 1.33
C ALA A 52 13.29 0.10 0.03
N PHE A 53 14.01 0.19 -1.08
CA PHE A 53 13.50 -0.08 -2.41
C PHE A 53 13.95 -1.48 -2.85
N VAL A 54 12.99 -2.29 -3.27
CA VAL A 54 13.21 -3.67 -3.72
C VAL A 54 12.87 -3.75 -5.20
N ASN A 55 13.85 -4.15 -6.01
CA ASN A 55 13.64 -4.48 -7.40
C ASN A 55 12.91 -5.83 -7.50
N ILE A 56 11.71 -5.80 -8.07
CA ILE A 56 10.84 -6.97 -8.29
C ILE A 56 10.54 -7.18 -9.78
N GLY A 57 11.35 -6.62 -10.69
CA GLY A 57 11.31 -6.91 -12.12
C GLY A 57 10.86 -5.76 -13.00
N GLU A 58 10.27 -6.10 -14.15
CA GLU A 58 10.00 -5.25 -15.33
C GLU A 58 9.02 -4.08 -15.14
N SER A 59 9.02 -3.38 -14.01
CA SER A 59 8.41 -2.06 -13.92
C SER A 59 9.47 -0.98 -13.99
N GLU A 60 9.01 0.22 -14.31
CA GLU A 60 9.83 1.42 -14.22
C GLU A 60 10.20 1.77 -12.77
N LYS A 61 9.59 1.10 -11.76
CA LYS A 61 9.64 1.54 -10.36
C LYS A 61 9.75 0.39 -9.37
N ASN A 62 10.80 0.45 -8.56
CA ASN A 62 10.99 -0.46 -7.45
C ASN A 62 9.84 -0.44 -6.45
N GLY A 63 9.60 -1.58 -5.83
CA GLY A 63 8.66 -1.69 -4.71
C GLY A 63 9.24 -1.04 -3.46
N PHE A 64 8.37 -0.48 -2.64
CA PHE A 64 8.71 0.21 -1.40
C PHE A 64 8.37 -0.67 -0.19
N ILE A 65 9.34 -0.92 0.70
CA ILE A 65 9.14 -1.65 1.96
C ILE A 65 9.59 -0.81 3.16
N HIS A 66 8.71 -0.65 4.16
CA HIS A 66 9.02 0.08 5.39
C HIS A 66 9.57 -0.86 6.47
N VAL A 67 10.33 -0.34 7.44
CA VAL A 67 10.96 -1.13 8.52
C VAL A 67 9.97 -1.98 9.33
N THR A 68 8.72 -1.53 9.46
CA THR A 68 7.63 -2.27 10.14
C THR A 68 7.18 -3.49 9.37
N ASP A 69 7.37 -3.48 8.05
CA ASP A 69 6.81 -4.47 7.13
C ASP A 69 7.87 -5.51 6.72
N LEU A 70 9.09 -5.43 7.26
CA LEU A 70 10.20 -6.34 6.96
C LEU A 70 9.95 -7.77 7.43
N GLY A 71 9.31 -7.95 8.59
CA GLY A 71 9.02 -9.27 9.13
C GLY A 71 10.26 -10.16 9.26
N PRO A 72 10.29 -11.36 8.62
CA PRO A 72 11.42 -12.30 8.69
C PRO A 72 12.67 -11.82 7.95
N LEU A 73 12.60 -10.75 7.14
CA LEU A 73 13.73 -10.24 6.35
C LEU A 73 14.82 -9.57 7.20
N ARG A 74 14.54 -9.31 8.49
CA ARG A 74 15.45 -8.62 9.41
C ARG A 74 16.67 -9.49 9.73
N LEU A 75 17.87 -9.01 9.40
CA LEU A 75 19.13 -9.67 9.73
C LEU A 75 19.42 -9.73 11.24
N LYS A 76 18.97 -8.74 12.00
CA LYS A 76 19.15 -8.66 13.46
C LYS A 76 17.79 -8.49 14.17
N LYS A 77 17.65 -9.12 15.33
CA LYS A 77 16.49 -8.93 16.22
C LYS A 77 16.73 -7.70 17.10
N GLY A 78 15.83 -6.72 17.06
CA GLY A 78 15.89 -5.52 17.90
C GLY A 78 15.45 -4.23 17.19
N ALA A 79 15.48 -3.11 17.93
CA ALA A 79 15.21 -1.77 17.41
C ALA A 79 16.50 -1.16 16.84
N ALA A 80 16.98 -1.73 15.74
CA ALA A 80 18.10 -1.18 14.98
C ALA A 80 17.57 -0.33 13.80
N GLY A 81 18.37 0.63 13.33
CA GLY A 81 18.04 1.38 12.11
C GLY A 81 17.95 0.44 10.91
N ILE A 82 17.20 0.81 9.88
CA ILE A 82 16.95 -0.09 8.74
C ILE A 82 18.24 -0.58 8.04
N THR A 83 19.32 0.21 8.07
CA THR A 83 20.64 -0.16 7.54
C THR A 83 21.31 -1.33 8.24
N GLU A 84 20.89 -1.64 9.47
CA GLU A 84 21.37 -2.82 10.20
C GLU A 84 20.44 -4.02 10.04
N LEU A 85 19.24 -3.80 9.50
CA LEU A 85 18.21 -4.82 9.32
C LEU A 85 18.18 -5.38 7.90
N LEU A 86 18.59 -4.59 6.91
CA LEU A 86 18.68 -4.96 5.51
C LEU A 86 19.99 -4.48 4.90
N GLU A 87 20.51 -5.27 3.95
CA GLU A 87 21.69 -4.93 3.17
C GLU A 87 21.32 -4.66 1.70
N PRO A 88 21.99 -3.70 1.03
CA PRO A 88 21.89 -3.57 -0.42
C PRO A 88 22.28 -4.88 -1.12
N ARG A 89 21.59 -5.22 -2.21
CA ARG A 89 21.71 -6.47 -2.97
C ARG A 89 21.26 -7.74 -2.26
N GLN A 90 20.71 -7.63 -1.05
CA GLN A 90 20.07 -8.75 -0.37
C GLN A 90 18.88 -9.27 -1.19
N GLN A 91 18.80 -10.59 -1.37
CA GLN A 91 17.61 -11.22 -1.94
C GLN A 91 16.52 -11.31 -0.88
N VAL A 92 15.31 -10.89 -1.24
CA VAL A 92 14.20 -10.80 -0.31
C VAL A 92 12.92 -11.37 -0.92
N LEU A 93 12.24 -12.20 -0.14
CA LEU A 93 10.91 -12.69 -0.46
C LEU A 93 9.89 -11.67 0.02
N VAL A 94 9.10 -11.13 -0.90
CA VAL A 94 8.20 -10.00 -0.64
C VAL A 94 6.83 -10.22 -1.26
N GLN A 95 5.80 -9.73 -0.58
CA GLN A 95 4.43 -9.75 -1.06
C GLN A 95 3.92 -8.34 -1.33
N VAL A 96 3.17 -8.16 -2.42
CA VAL A 96 2.52 -6.90 -2.76
C VAL A 96 1.36 -6.64 -1.79
N MET A 97 1.51 -5.64 -0.92
CA MET A 97 0.45 -5.17 -0.04
C MET A 97 -0.47 -4.16 -0.73
N LYS A 98 0.10 -3.30 -1.59
CA LYS A 98 -0.63 -2.28 -2.34
C LYS A 98 -0.07 -2.18 -3.74
N GLU A 99 -0.97 -2.07 -4.70
CA GLU A 99 -0.66 -1.79 -6.09
C GLU A 99 0.02 -0.41 -6.26
N PRO A 100 0.80 -0.22 -7.34
CA PRO A 100 1.39 1.07 -7.64
C PRO A 100 0.31 2.12 -7.86
N THR A 101 0.55 3.34 -7.36
CA THR A 101 -0.39 4.46 -7.47
C THR A 101 0.34 5.68 -8.02
N GLY A 102 -0.12 6.16 -9.18
CA GLY A 102 0.46 7.33 -9.86
C GLY A 102 1.97 7.20 -10.04
N SER A 103 2.73 8.09 -9.39
CA SER A 103 4.18 8.09 -9.50
C SER A 103 4.90 7.10 -8.58
N LYS A 104 4.20 6.42 -7.65
CA LYS A 104 4.80 5.56 -6.62
C LYS A 104 4.75 4.08 -7.03
N GLY A 105 5.84 3.36 -6.79
CA GLY A 105 5.88 1.90 -6.95
C GLY A 105 4.98 1.17 -5.94
N PRO A 106 4.80 -0.16 -6.07
CA PRO A 106 3.97 -0.95 -5.18
C PRO A 106 4.52 -0.95 -3.74
N ARG A 107 3.65 -1.04 -2.74
CA ARG A 107 4.08 -1.25 -1.34
C ARG A 107 4.21 -2.74 -1.07
N LEU A 108 5.31 -3.12 -0.44
CA LEU A 108 5.69 -4.50 -0.19
C LEU A 108 5.75 -4.82 1.31
N THR A 109 5.68 -6.11 1.63
CA THR A 109 5.96 -6.65 2.97
C THR A 109 6.71 -7.98 2.88
N GLY A 110 7.58 -8.26 3.85
CA GLY A 110 8.14 -9.59 4.08
C GLY A 110 7.24 -10.50 4.93
N ASN A 111 6.17 -9.97 5.54
CA ASN A 111 5.18 -10.75 6.26
C ASN A 111 4.18 -11.36 5.28
N LEU A 112 4.56 -12.46 4.64
CA LEU A 112 3.69 -13.16 3.69
C LEU A 112 2.42 -13.67 4.39
N ALA A 113 1.29 -13.53 3.70
CA ALA A 113 0.01 -14.09 4.08
C ALA A 113 -0.62 -14.80 2.87
N LEU A 114 -1.03 -16.06 3.06
CA LEU A 114 -1.66 -16.89 2.05
C LEU A 114 -3.14 -17.09 2.44
N PRO A 115 -4.08 -16.38 1.81
CA PRO A 115 -5.48 -16.47 2.15
C PRO A 115 -6.16 -17.66 1.48
N GLY A 116 -6.65 -18.58 2.30
CA GLY A 116 -7.60 -19.63 1.94
C GLY A 116 -9.03 -19.18 2.14
N ARG A 117 -9.96 -20.12 2.04
CA ARG A 117 -11.40 -19.84 2.18
C ARG A 117 -11.74 -19.49 3.62
N TYR A 118 -11.26 -20.29 4.57
CA TYR A 118 -11.58 -20.19 5.99
C TYR A 118 -10.39 -19.69 6.81
N LEU A 119 -9.18 -19.96 6.34
CA LEU A 119 -7.94 -19.69 7.04
C LEU A 119 -7.05 -18.74 6.24
N VAL A 120 -6.17 -18.04 6.93
CA VAL A 120 -5.04 -17.34 6.34
C VAL A 120 -3.78 -17.86 7.01
N LEU A 121 -2.93 -18.51 6.22
CA LEU A 121 -1.63 -19.00 6.68
C LEU A 121 -0.62 -17.84 6.65
N GLN A 122 0.06 -17.61 7.77
CA GLN A 122 1.16 -16.66 7.88
C GLN A 122 2.44 -17.45 8.16
N PRO A 123 3.26 -17.80 7.15
CA PRO A 123 4.37 -18.73 7.34
C PRO A 123 5.39 -18.33 8.41
N HIS A 124 5.55 -17.02 8.63
CA HIS A 124 6.46 -16.45 9.64
C HIS A 124 5.70 -15.73 10.77
N GLY A 125 4.39 -15.97 10.88
CA GLY A 125 3.56 -15.41 11.93
C GLY A 125 3.64 -16.21 13.23
N GLN A 126 3.01 -15.71 14.29
CA GLN A 126 2.91 -16.41 15.57
C GLN A 126 1.46 -16.44 16.06
N GLY A 127 1.12 -17.55 16.74
CA GLY A 127 -0.17 -17.74 17.37
C GLY A 127 -1.33 -18.02 16.40
N VAL A 128 -2.52 -18.07 16.99
CA VAL A 128 -3.80 -18.26 16.28
C VAL A 128 -4.67 -17.04 16.57
N ASN A 129 -5.04 -16.32 15.52
CA ASN A 129 -5.91 -15.16 15.59
C ASN A 129 -7.28 -15.53 15.03
N ILE A 130 -8.34 -15.01 15.63
CA ILE A 130 -9.72 -15.27 15.19
C ILE A 130 -10.36 -13.95 14.78
N SER A 131 -11.09 -13.95 13.68
CA SER A 131 -11.85 -12.80 13.20
C SER A 131 -12.69 -12.20 14.33
N ARG A 132 -12.63 -10.87 14.46
CA ARG A 132 -13.41 -10.12 15.44
C ARG A 132 -14.92 -10.16 15.16
N ARG A 133 -15.32 -10.58 13.95
CA ARG A 133 -16.73 -10.70 13.54
C ARG A 133 -17.40 -11.96 14.10
N ILE A 134 -16.63 -12.96 14.52
CA ILE A 134 -17.16 -14.14 15.20
C ILE A 134 -17.40 -13.76 16.67
N ASN A 135 -18.68 -13.56 17.01
CA ASN A 135 -19.08 -13.08 18.34
C ASN A 135 -19.35 -14.21 19.34
N SER A 136 -19.65 -15.43 18.84
CA SER A 136 -19.92 -16.59 19.69
C SER A 136 -18.66 -17.03 20.46
N GLU A 137 -18.65 -16.87 21.78
CA GLU A 137 -17.50 -17.27 22.60
C GLU A 137 -17.23 -18.77 22.53
N GLY A 138 -18.27 -19.59 22.48
CA GLY A 138 -18.15 -21.05 22.35
C GLY A 138 -17.42 -21.43 21.06
N GLU A 139 -17.82 -20.83 19.94
CA GLU A 139 -17.18 -21.09 18.65
C GLU A 139 -15.75 -20.55 18.60
N ARG A 140 -15.49 -19.36 19.17
CA ARG A 140 -14.12 -18.83 19.28
C ARG A 140 -13.21 -19.76 20.07
N ASN A 141 -13.72 -20.36 21.14
CA ASN A 141 -12.93 -21.29 21.95
C ASN A 141 -12.65 -22.60 21.20
N ARG A 142 -13.65 -23.15 20.50
CA ARG A 142 -13.48 -24.31 19.61
C ARG A 142 -12.44 -24.04 18.52
N LEU A 143 -12.63 -22.97 17.75
CA LEU A 143 -11.73 -22.59 16.66
C LEU A 143 -10.31 -22.28 17.16
N ARG A 144 -10.17 -21.68 18.35
CA ARG A 144 -8.85 -21.46 18.97
C ARG A 144 -8.17 -22.77 19.32
N ALA A 145 -8.88 -23.70 19.97
CA ALA A 145 -8.34 -25.00 20.35
C ALA A 145 -7.91 -25.80 19.11
N LEU A 146 -8.79 -25.88 18.10
CA LEU A 146 -8.47 -26.54 16.83
C LEU A 146 -7.28 -25.87 16.15
N GLY A 147 -7.31 -24.54 16.03
CA GLY A 147 -6.22 -23.78 15.43
C GLY A 147 -4.88 -24.05 16.11
N VAL A 148 -4.83 -24.16 17.43
CA VAL A 148 -3.59 -24.49 18.17
C VAL A 148 -3.11 -25.90 17.85
N LEU A 149 -4.02 -26.86 17.67
CA LEU A 149 -3.70 -28.25 17.35
C LEU A 149 -3.17 -28.42 15.92
N VAL A 150 -3.78 -27.74 14.94
CA VAL A 150 -3.45 -27.93 13.51
C VAL A 150 -2.34 -27.00 13.00
N LYS A 151 -2.07 -25.89 13.70
CA LYS A 151 -1.10 -24.88 13.25
C LYS A 151 0.32 -25.46 13.17
N PRO A 152 1.00 -25.31 12.02
CA PRO A 152 2.40 -25.70 11.89
C PRO A 152 3.34 -24.93 12.86
N PRO A 153 4.47 -25.54 13.25
CA PRO A 153 5.48 -24.85 14.05
C PRO A 153 6.06 -23.65 13.28
N GLY A 154 6.27 -22.53 13.97
CA GLY A 154 6.82 -21.30 13.37
C GLY A 154 5.86 -20.49 12.49
N ALA A 155 4.69 -21.03 12.13
CA ALA A 155 3.65 -20.33 11.39
C ALA A 155 2.62 -19.67 12.32
N GLY A 156 1.90 -18.69 11.80
CA GLY A 156 0.70 -18.11 12.38
C GLY A 156 -0.53 -18.51 11.56
N LEU A 157 -1.69 -18.56 12.22
CA LEU A 157 -2.96 -18.83 11.56
C LEU A 157 -3.96 -17.73 11.90
N LEU A 158 -4.64 -17.19 10.89
CA LEU A 158 -5.80 -16.32 11.09
C LEU A 158 -7.06 -17.02 10.61
N ILE A 159 -8.02 -17.19 11.50
CA ILE A 159 -9.32 -17.80 11.23
C ILE A 159 -10.29 -16.71 10.79
N ARG A 160 -10.81 -16.83 9.57
CA ARG A 160 -11.69 -15.85 8.94
C ARG A 160 -13.13 -15.98 9.44
N THR A 161 -13.99 -15.06 9.03
CA THR A 161 -15.40 -15.06 9.47
C THR A 161 -16.18 -16.22 8.86
N GLU A 162 -15.78 -16.65 7.67
CA GLU A 162 -16.40 -17.75 6.92
C GLU A 162 -16.17 -19.12 7.57
N ALA A 163 -15.28 -19.20 8.58
CA ALA A 163 -15.03 -20.42 9.35
C ALA A 163 -16.08 -20.69 10.46
N ASP A 164 -16.99 -19.75 10.72
CA ASP A 164 -18.00 -19.86 11.78
C ASP A 164 -18.94 -21.05 11.53
N GLY A 165 -18.91 -22.05 12.42
CA GLY A 165 -19.76 -23.25 12.32
C GLY A 165 -19.27 -24.30 11.32
N ILE A 166 -18.10 -24.11 10.72
CA ILE A 166 -17.52 -25.06 9.76
C ILE A 166 -16.91 -26.27 10.49
N SER A 167 -16.96 -27.44 9.84
CA SER A 167 -16.36 -28.68 10.35
C SER A 167 -14.84 -28.63 10.37
N GLU A 168 -14.24 -29.39 11.28
CA GLU A 168 -12.79 -29.40 11.49
C GLU A 168 -12.04 -29.93 10.26
N ASP A 169 -12.60 -30.94 9.59
CA ASP A 169 -12.04 -31.53 8.37
C ASP A 169 -11.85 -30.49 7.25
N LEU A 170 -12.84 -29.61 7.04
CA LEU A 170 -12.78 -28.57 6.01
C LEU A 170 -11.73 -27.50 6.34
N LEU A 171 -11.51 -27.22 7.63
CA LEU A 171 -10.46 -26.31 8.06
C LEU A 171 -9.07 -26.93 7.86
N ILE A 172 -8.94 -28.24 8.09
CA ILE A 172 -7.70 -28.99 7.85
C ILE A 172 -7.40 -29.04 6.35
N ASP A 173 -8.39 -29.35 5.52
CA ASP A 173 -8.25 -29.37 4.06
C ASP A 173 -7.80 -28.00 3.51
N ASP A 174 -8.41 -26.90 3.97
CA ASP A 174 -8.02 -25.55 3.58
C ASP A 174 -6.57 -25.24 4.01
N LEU A 175 -6.17 -25.65 5.23
CA LEU A 175 -4.80 -25.50 5.70
C LEU A 175 -3.81 -26.32 4.86
N GLU A 176 -4.14 -27.55 4.49
CA GLU A 176 -3.28 -28.38 3.65
C GLU A 176 -3.03 -27.75 2.27
N VAL A 177 -4.07 -27.18 1.64
CA VAL A 177 -3.92 -26.46 0.38
C VAL A 177 -2.95 -25.28 0.53
N LEU A 178 -3.09 -24.50 1.62
CA LEU A 178 -2.20 -23.37 1.90
C LEU A 178 -0.76 -23.81 2.17
N LEU A 179 -0.56 -24.96 2.83
CA LEU A 179 0.77 -25.50 3.06
C LEU A 179 1.44 -25.96 1.78
N ARG A 180 0.72 -26.67 0.90
CA ARG A 180 1.23 -27.06 -0.43
C ARG A 180 1.60 -25.84 -1.26
N GLN A 181 0.78 -24.78 -1.22
CA GLN A 181 1.09 -23.51 -1.88
C GLN A 181 2.38 -22.89 -1.31
N TRP A 182 2.53 -22.88 0.02
CA TRP A 182 3.72 -22.35 0.67
C TRP A 182 4.99 -23.14 0.32
N GLU A 183 4.92 -24.47 0.29
CA GLU A 183 6.01 -25.34 -0.15
C GLU A 183 6.40 -25.06 -1.60
N ALA A 184 5.43 -24.90 -2.50
CA ALA A 184 5.68 -24.55 -3.89
C ALA A 184 6.40 -23.20 -4.03
N ILE A 185 6.01 -22.20 -3.23
CA ILE A 185 6.67 -20.88 -3.19
C ILE A 185 8.13 -21.01 -2.73
N GLN A 186 8.38 -21.76 -1.64
CA GLN A 186 9.75 -21.97 -1.14
C GLN A 186 10.62 -22.65 -2.19
N GLN A 187 10.15 -23.75 -2.77
CA GLN A 187 10.88 -24.47 -3.81
C GLN A 187 11.14 -23.60 -5.05
N ALA A 188 10.19 -22.74 -5.42
CA ALA A 188 10.38 -21.81 -6.52
C ALA A 188 11.42 -20.73 -6.18
N ALA A 189 11.41 -20.22 -4.94
CA ALA A 189 12.35 -19.22 -4.46
C ALA A 189 13.81 -19.73 -4.46
N ASP A 190 14.03 -20.96 -3.98
CA ASP A 190 15.39 -21.54 -3.86
C ASP A 190 16.09 -21.73 -5.22
N ASN A 191 15.30 -21.92 -6.28
CA ASN A 191 15.82 -22.25 -7.61
C ASN A 191 15.81 -21.07 -8.58
N ALA A 192 15.16 -19.96 -8.22
CA ALA A 192 14.99 -18.84 -9.12
C ALA A 192 16.02 -17.74 -8.87
N LEU A 193 16.34 -16.99 -9.92
CA LEU A 193 17.15 -15.77 -9.79
C LEU A 193 16.22 -14.57 -9.74
N PRO A 194 16.34 -13.69 -8.72
CA PRO A 194 15.57 -12.46 -8.70
C PRO A 194 15.97 -11.52 -9.85
N PRO A 195 15.05 -10.67 -10.34
CA PRO A 195 13.66 -10.54 -9.89
C PRO A 195 12.69 -11.52 -10.59
N VAL A 196 11.83 -12.22 -9.83
CA VAL A 196 10.84 -13.16 -10.38
C VAL A 196 9.52 -13.17 -9.61
N LEU A 197 8.40 -13.34 -10.30
CA LEU A 197 7.10 -13.64 -9.69
C LEU A 197 7.04 -15.13 -9.33
N LEU A 198 6.88 -15.42 -8.04
CA LEU A 198 6.83 -16.79 -7.54
C LEU A 198 5.41 -17.33 -7.43
N ASN A 199 4.47 -16.50 -6.96
CA ASN A 199 3.07 -16.89 -6.78
C ASN A 199 2.12 -15.72 -7.07
N ARG A 200 1.04 -16.04 -7.78
CA ARG A 200 -0.08 -15.16 -8.09
C ARG A 200 -1.36 -15.98 -7.97
N ASP A 201 -2.42 -15.34 -7.49
CA ASP A 201 -3.76 -15.92 -7.50
C ASP A 201 -4.29 -15.91 -8.96
N GLU A 202 -4.05 -16.99 -9.71
CA GLU A 202 -4.36 -17.05 -11.14
C GLU A 202 -5.84 -17.31 -11.41
N ASP A 203 -6.56 -17.95 -10.48
CA ASP A 203 -8.00 -18.17 -10.58
C ASP A 203 -8.77 -16.94 -10.06
N PHE A 204 -9.17 -16.08 -11.01
CA PHE A 204 -9.93 -14.87 -10.70
C PHE A 204 -11.30 -15.18 -10.06
N ILE A 205 -11.94 -16.29 -10.43
CA ILE A 205 -13.23 -16.69 -9.87
C ILE A 205 -13.05 -17.04 -8.40
N HIS A 206 -12.08 -17.90 -8.09
CA HIS A 206 -11.78 -18.28 -6.72
C HIS A 206 -11.47 -17.06 -5.85
N ARG A 207 -10.66 -16.12 -6.35
CA ARG A 207 -10.35 -14.87 -5.64
C ARG A 207 -11.60 -14.04 -5.34
N VAL A 208 -12.46 -13.81 -6.34
CA VAL A 208 -13.69 -13.03 -6.18
C VAL A 208 -14.61 -13.70 -5.16
N LEU A 209 -14.81 -15.02 -5.27
CA LEU A 209 -15.68 -15.75 -4.35
C LEU A 209 -15.12 -15.74 -2.92
N ARG A 210 -13.83 -15.99 -2.75
CA ARG A 210 -13.16 -15.97 -1.43
C ARG A 210 -13.32 -14.62 -0.72
N ASP A 211 -13.26 -13.51 -1.45
CA ASP A 211 -13.19 -12.18 -0.85
C ASP A 211 -14.56 -11.49 -0.75
N HIS A 212 -15.56 -11.91 -1.55
CA HIS A 212 -16.87 -11.24 -1.66
C HIS A 212 -18.09 -12.13 -1.46
N VAL A 213 -17.95 -13.45 -1.22
CA VAL A 213 -19.09 -14.26 -0.79
C VAL A 213 -19.48 -13.88 0.63
N GLY A 214 -20.77 -13.62 0.81
CA GLY A 214 -21.38 -13.30 2.10
C GLY A 214 -22.78 -13.90 2.21
N PRO A 215 -23.43 -13.80 3.38
CA PRO A 215 -24.73 -14.42 3.65
C PRO A 215 -25.88 -13.88 2.78
N ASP A 216 -25.73 -12.66 2.25
CA ASP A 216 -26.72 -12.00 1.40
C ASP A 216 -26.60 -12.40 -0.09
N LEU A 217 -25.60 -13.21 -0.46
CA LEU A 217 -25.39 -13.64 -1.86
C LEU A 217 -26.47 -14.65 -2.27
N VAL A 218 -27.20 -14.32 -3.32
CA VAL A 218 -28.29 -15.15 -3.85
C VAL A 218 -27.96 -15.71 -5.24
N ARG A 219 -27.12 -15.02 -6.02
CA ARG A 219 -26.84 -15.40 -7.42
C ARG A 219 -25.40 -15.11 -7.84
N VAL A 220 -24.80 -16.03 -8.59
CA VAL A 220 -23.51 -15.86 -9.25
C VAL A 220 -23.66 -16.16 -10.74
N VAL A 221 -23.26 -15.19 -11.57
CA VAL A 221 -23.34 -15.30 -13.03
C VAL A 221 -21.94 -15.27 -13.62
N VAL A 222 -21.64 -16.25 -14.46
CA VAL A 222 -20.33 -16.44 -15.10
C VAL A 222 -20.44 -16.50 -16.62
N ASN A 223 -19.31 -16.42 -17.32
CA ASN A 223 -19.27 -16.44 -18.79
C ASN A 223 -19.57 -17.82 -19.41
N ASP A 224 -19.14 -18.92 -18.77
CA ASP A 224 -19.13 -20.24 -19.39
C ASP A 224 -19.51 -21.36 -18.42
N ALA A 225 -19.86 -22.54 -18.97
CA ALA A 225 -20.25 -23.70 -18.19
C ALA A 225 -19.10 -24.26 -17.34
N ALA A 226 -17.84 -24.15 -17.80
CA ALA A 226 -16.68 -24.58 -17.02
C ALA A 226 -16.48 -23.72 -15.77
N ALA A 227 -16.78 -22.42 -15.81
CA ALA A 227 -16.83 -21.59 -14.62
C ALA A 227 -17.95 -21.99 -13.65
N ILE A 228 -19.12 -22.46 -14.13
CA ILE A 228 -20.20 -22.93 -13.23
C ILE A 228 -19.68 -24.07 -12.34
N GLU A 229 -18.97 -25.04 -12.92
CA GLU A 229 -18.43 -26.17 -12.17
C GLU A 229 -17.43 -25.71 -11.10
N ARG A 230 -16.54 -24.76 -11.43
CA ARG A 230 -15.59 -24.19 -10.47
C ARG A 230 -16.28 -23.39 -9.36
N VAL A 231 -17.26 -22.55 -9.70
CA VAL A 231 -18.05 -21.81 -8.69
C VAL A 231 -18.79 -22.78 -7.79
N SER A 232 -19.44 -23.79 -8.35
CA SER A 232 -20.20 -24.79 -7.59
C SER A 232 -19.28 -25.61 -6.68
N SER A 233 -18.10 -26.01 -7.19
CA SER A 233 -17.08 -26.68 -6.40
C SER A 233 -16.55 -25.79 -5.28
N PHE A 234 -16.38 -24.48 -5.53
CA PHE A 234 -15.94 -23.54 -4.51
C PHE A 234 -17.00 -23.35 -3.43
N LEU A 235 -18.27 -23.16 -3.78
CA LEU A 235 -19.33 -22.94 -2.80
C LEU A 235 -19.60 -24.21 -1.97
N GLY A 236 -19.42 -25.40 -2.54
CA GLY A 236 -19.56 -26.66 -1.82
C GLY A 236 -20.95 -26.82 -1.20
N GLN A 237 -21.00 -27.12 0.11
CA GLN A 237 -22.25 -27.32 0.87
C GLN A 237 -23.07 -26.03 1.04
N GLU A 238 -22.49 -24.84 0.84
CA GLU A 238 -23.19 -23.55 0.84
C GLU A 238 -23.81 -23.21 -0.54
N GLY A 239 -23.45 -23.98 -1.56
CA GLY A 239 -23.98 -23.87 -2.92
C GLY A 239 -25.51 -23.96 -3.08
N PRO A 240 -26.31 -24.72 -2.28
CA PRO A 240 -27.73 -24.88 -2.58
C PRO A 240 -28.56 -23.61 -2.34
N ASN A 241 -28.05 -22.61 -1.61
CA ASN A 241 -28.73 -21.32 -1.41
C ASN A 241 -28.37 -20.27 -2.46
N VAL A 242 -27.35 -20.52 -3.29
CA VAL A 242 -26.84 -19.58 -4.29
C VAL A 242 -27.09 -20.13 -5.68
N LEU A 243 -27.87 -19.40 -6.49
CA LEU A 243 -28.09 -19.76 -7.88
C LEU A 243 -26.83 -19.47 -8.71
N VAL A 244 -26.22 -20.50 -9.28
CA VAL A 244 -25.06 -20.37 -10.18
C VAL A 244 -25.50 -20.61 -11.62
N GLU A 245 -25.21 -19.67 -12.51
CA GLU A 245 -25.61 -19.75 -13.92
C GLU A 245 -24.52 -19.20 -14.86
N ALA A 246 -24.50 -19.72 -16.08
CA ALA A 246 -23.72 -19.15 -17.17
C ALA A 246 -24.60 -18.23 -18.02
N HIS A 247 -24.00 -17.14 -18.45
CA HIS A 247 -24.62 -16.20 -19.37
C HIS A 247 -24.61 -16.77 -20.78
N ASN A 248 -25.81 -17.04 -21.31
CA ASN A 248 -25.99 -17.67 -22.62
C ASN A 248 -26.57 -16.72 -23.68
N GLU A 249 -26.72 -15.44 -23.37
CA GLU A 249 -27.28 -14.49 -24.33
C GLU A 249 -26.25 -13.99 -25.34
N SER A 250 -26.73 -13.50 -26.48
CA SER A 250 -25.87 -12.94 -27.55
C SER A 250 -25.16 -11.65 -27.14
N THR A 251 -25.72 -10.91 -26.19
CA THR A 251 -25.13 -9.68 -25.66
C THR A 251 -24.00 -10.02 -24.70
N GLU A 252 -22.89 -9.28 -24.71
CA GLU A 252 -21.79 -9.52 -23.76
C GLU A 252 -22.25 -9.41 -22.30
N LEU A 253 -21.71 -10.26 -21.42
CA LEU A 253 -22.07 -10.35 -20.00
C LEU A 253 -22.12 -8.97 -19.31
N LEU A 254 -21.05 -8.18 -19.47
CA LEU A 254 -20.93 -6.87 -18.82
C LEU A 254 -21.90 -5.82 -19.38
N GLU A 255 -22.34 -5.99 -20.62
CA GLU A 255 -23.34 -5.09 -21.23
C GLU A 255 -24.76 -5.49 -20.79
N HIS A 256 -25.07 -6.79 -20.77
CA HIS A 256 -26.36 -7.31 -20.32
C HIS A 256 -26.69 -6.86 -18.89
N TYR A 257 -25.74 -7.02 -17.97
CA TYR A 257 -25.88 -6.59 -16.57
C TYR A 257 -25.54 -5.11 -16.33
N ARG A 258 -25.49 -4.29 -17.39
CA ARG A 258 -25.25 -2.83 -17.34
C ARG A 258 -23.97 -2.41 -16.60
N VAL A 259 -22.98 -3.27 -16.48
CA VAL A 259 -21.69 -2.98 -15.85
C VAL A 259 -20.94 -1.91 -16.65
N ASN A 260 -20.92 -2.03 -17.98
CA ASN A 260 -20.30 -1.02 -18.86
C ASN A 260 -20.99 0.35 -18.76
N ALA A 261 -22.31 0.37 -18.60
CA ALA A 261 -23.05 1.61 -18.39
C ALA A 261 -22.71 2.22 -17.02
N ALA A 262 -22.66 1.41 -15.97
CA ALA A 262 -22.24 1.85 -14.64
C ALA A 262 -20.82 2.43 -14.62
N ILE A 263 -19.86 1.81 -15.31
CA ILE A 263 -18.50 2.34 -15.47
C ILE A 263 -18.53 3.72 -16.15
N ARG A 264 -19.26 3.84 -17.26
CA ARG A 264 -19.37 5.10 -18.02
C ARG A 264 -19.99 6.22 -17.18
N ASP A 265 -21.04 5.90 -16.43
CA ASP A 265 -21.73 6.86 -15.58
C ASP A 265 -20.88 7.24 -14.35
N ALA A 266 -20.13 6.29 -13.80
CA ALA A 266 -19.21 6.53 -12.69
C ALA A 266 -17.95 7.33 -13.07
N LEU A 267 -17.68 7.53 -14.37
CA LEU A 267 -16.64 8.47 -14.83
C LEU A 267 -17.15 9.93 -14.89
N LYS A 268 -18.47 10.15 -14.88
CA LYS A 268 -19.06 11.50 -14.88
C LYS A 268 -19.00 12.09 -13.46
N PRO A 269 -18.75 13.41 -13.30
CA PRO A 269 -18.80 14.04 -11.97
C PRO A 269 -20.20 13.99 -11.34
N ARG A 270 -21.24 14.23 -12.14
CA ARG A 270 -22.63 14.26 -11.68
C ARG A 270 -23.24 12.87 -11.52
N VAL A 271 -23.95 12.68 -10.42
CA VAL A 271 -24.74 11.48 -10.07
C VAL A 271 -26.15 11.92 -9.70
N ASP A 272 -27.16 11.47 -10.43
CA ASP A 272 -28.55 11.80 -10.13
C ASP A 272 -29.11 10.94 -8.99
N LEU A 273 -29.91 11.55 -8.11
CA LEU A 273 -30.61 10.89 -7.01
C LEU A 273 -32.03 10.49 -7.44
N PRO A 274 -32.59 9.39 -6.90
CA PRO A 274 -33.94 8.93 -7.25
C PRO A 274 -35.04 9.98 -7.11
N SER A 275 -34.90 10.89 -6.14
CA SER A 275 -35.85 11.95 -5.88
C SER A 275 -35.74 13.17 -6.83
N GLY A 276 -34.72 13.25 -7.70
CA GLY A 276 -34.50 14.37 -8.61
C GLY A 276 -33.48 15.41 -8.14
N GLY A 277 -32.88 15.20 -6.97
CA GLY A 277 -31.62 15.83 -6.58
C GLY A 277 -30.43 15.21 -7.32
N TYR A 278 -29.24 15.72 -7.07
CA TYR A 278 -28.01 15.16 -7.64
C TYR A 278 -26.81 15.49 -6.75
N VAL A 279 -25.74 14.70 -6.91
CA VAL A 279 -24.46 14.89 -6.24
C VAL A 279 -23.39 15.13 -7.31
N ILE A 280 -22.47 16.07 -7.06
CA ILE A 280 -21.30 16.31 -7.91
C ILE A 280 -20.06 15.81 -7.16
N ILE A 281 -19.29 14.92 -7.78
CA ILE A 281 -18.08 14.33 -7.21
C ILE A 281 -16.87 14.79 -8.03
N GLU A 282 -15.98 15.55 -7.41
CA GLU A 282 -14.79 16.11 -8.05
C GLU A 282 -13.51 15.71 -7.31
N PRO A 283 -12.65 14.88 -7.94
CA PRO A 283 -11.33 14.60 -7.40
C PRO A 283 -10.38 15.78 -7.63
N THR A 284 -9.66 16.18 -6.59
CA THR A 284 -8.52 17.12 -6.69
C THR A 284 -7.20 16.36 -6.48
N GLU A 285 -6.07 17.07 -6.46
CA GLU A 285 -4.77 16.46 -6.19
C GLU A 285 -4.69 15.81 -4.79
N ALA A 286 -5.22 16.50 -3.77
CA ALA A 286 -5.06 16.10 -2.37
C ALA A 286 -6.30 15.45 -1.76
N LEU A 287 -7.50 15.85 -2.19
CA LEU A 287 -8.77 15.44 -1.59
C LEU A 287 -9.88 15.31 -2.65
N THR A 288 -10.99 14.66 -2.29
CA THR A 288 -12.19 14.61 -3.15
C THR A 288 -13.30 15.45 -2.53
N VAL A 289 -13.89 16.34 -3.32
CA VAL A 289 -15.02 17.18 -2.91
C VAL A 289 -16.31 16.59 -3.46
N ILE A 290 -17.35 16.58 -2.63
CA ILE A 290 -18.67 16.08 -2.98
C ILE A 290 -19.70 17.15 -2.61
N ASP A 291 -20.49 17.61 -3.57
CA ASP A 291 -21.52 18.65 -3.41
C ASP A 291 -22.92 18.07 -3.63
N VAL A 292 -23.86 18.35 -2.71
CA VAL A 292 -25.23 17.80 -2.73
C VAL A 292 -26.25 18.87 -3.10
N ASN A 293 -27.06 18.58 -4.12
CA ASN A 293 -28.09 19.50 -4.61
C ASN A 293 -29.48 18.86 -4.60
N SER A 294 -30.51 19.63 -4.25
CA SER A 294 -31.92 19.19 -4.26
C SER A 294 -32.55 19.13 -5.64
N GLY A 295 -31.99 19.83 -6.63
CA GLY A 295 -32.44 19.78 -8.02
C GLY A 295 -33.92 20.15 -8.18
N SER A 296 -34.68 19.31 -8.89
CA SER A 296 -36.12 19.51 -9.12
C SER A 296 -37.03 18.93 -8.04
N PHE A 297 -36.46 18.38 -6.96
CA PHE A 297 -37.21 17.68 -5.93
C PHE A 297 -38.03 18.63 -5.05
N THR A 298 -39.36 18.54 -5.14
CA THR A 298 -40.31 19.36 -4.36
C THR A 298 -41.44 18.52 -3.75
N ARG A 299 -41.15 17.31 -3.23
CA ARG A 299 -42.20 16.40 -2.74
C ARG A 299 -42.93 16.84 -1.47
N SER A 300 -42.31 17.66 -0.62
CA SER A 300 -42.90 17.98 0.68
C SER A 300 -43.33 19.45 0.77
N ALA A 301 -44.40 19.70 1.54
CA ALA A 301 -44.86 21.05 1.86
C ALA A 301 -43.88 21.81 2.77
N ASN A 302 -42.88 21.11 3.34
CA ASN A 302 -41.96 21.66 4.33
C ASN A 302 -40.50 21.54 3.85
N ALA A 303 -39.90 22.68 3.49
CA ALA A 303 -38.53 22.76 3.00
C ALA A 303 -37.52 21.99 3.88
N ARG A 304 -37.67 22.06 5.22
CA ARG A 304 -36.80 21.35 6.17
C ARG A 304 -36.80 19.83 5.96
N GLN A 305 -37.97 19.23 5.76
CA GLN A 305 -38.10 17.79 5.55
C GLN A 305 -37.54 17.37 4.19
N THR A 306 -37.75 18.19 3.15
CA THR A 306 -37.14 17.96 1.84
C THR A 306 -35.62 17.92 1.94
N VAL A 307 -35.01 18.89 2.64
CA VAL A 307 -33.54 18.95 2.82
C VAL A 307 -33.00 17.72 3.54
N LEU A 308 -33.56 17.36 4.70
CA LEU A 308 -33.12 16.19 5.45
C LEU A 308 -33.27 14.90 4.63
N TRP A 309 -34.37 14.75 3.91
CA TRP A 309 -34.59 13.60 3.03
C TRP A 309 -33.54 13.51 1.92
N THR A 310 -33.31 14.62 1.21
CA THR A 310 -32.31 14.68 0.13
C THR A 310 -30.91 14.38 0.66
N ASN A 311 -30.52 14.92 1.82
CA ASN A 311 -29.21 14.65 2.41
C ASN A 311 -29.07 13.17 2.81
N CYS A 312 -30.09 12.55 3.38
CA CYS A 312 -30.07 11.12 3.72
C CYS A 312 -29.97 10.23 2.47
N GLU A 313 -30.71 10.58 1.40
CA GLU A 313 -30.63 9.88 0.11
C GLU A 313 -29.25 10.04 -0.53
N ALA A 314 -28.70 11.26 -0.51
CA ALA A 314 -27.35 11.55 -0.96
C ALA A 314 -26.30 10.77 -0.16
N ALA A 315 -26.46 10.63 1.16
CA ALA A 315 -25.54 9.87 2.00
C ALA A 315 -25.45 8.39 1.58
N ILE A 316 -26.57 7.75 1.23
CA ILE A 316 -26.59 6.37 0.71
C ILE A 316 -25.88 6.30 -0.65
N GLU A 317 -26.21 7.21 -1.57
CA GLU A 317 -25.62 7.20 -2.90
C GLU A 317 -24.11 7.52 -2.85
N ILE A 318 -23.68 8.44 -1.99
CA ILE A 318 -22.26 8.75 -1.75
C ILE A 318 -21.54 7.51 -1.23
N ALA A 319 -22.07 6.82 -0.21
CA ALA A 319 -21.47 5.59 0.32
C ALA A 319 -21.27 4.53 -0.78
N ARG A 320 -22.26 4.39 -1.67
CA ARG A 320 -22.20 3.51 -2.84
C ARG A 320 -21.13 3.95 -3.85
N GLN A 321 -21.08 5.25 -4.19
CA GLN A 321 -20.13 5.81 -5.14
C GLN A 321 -18.68 5.74 -4.64
N LEU A 322 -18.45 5.86 -3.33
CA LEU A 322 -17.11 5.68 -2.74
C LEU A 322 -16.56 4.27 -3.01
N LYS A 323 -17.42 3.24 -2.94
CA LYS A 323 -17.07 1.85 -3.28
C LYS A 323 -16.90 1.69 -4.79
N LEU A 324 -17.93 2.04 -5.57
CA LEU A 324 -17.96 1.88 -7.03
C LEU A 324 -16.77 2.56 -7.73
N ARG A 325 -16.42 3.79 -7.31
CA ARG A 325 -15.32 4.57 -7.88
C ARG A 325 -13.97 4.27 -7.24
N ASN A 326 -13.96 3.47 -6.17
CA ASN A 326 -12.83 3.23 -5.28
C ASN A 326 -12.11 4.53 -4.85
N ILE A 327 -12.89 5.52 -4.40
CA ILE A 327 -12.37 6.82 -3.93
C ILE A 327 -11.74 6.61 -2.55
N GLY A 328 -10.53 7.12 -2.34
CA GLY A 328 -9.87 7.03 -1.04
C GLY A 328 -8.88 8.17 -0.79
N GLY A 329 -8.60 8.43 0.49
CA GLY A 329 -7.92 9.63 0.96
C GLY A 329 -8.86 10.47 1.81
N VAL A 330 -8.63 11.78 1.80
CA VAL A 330 -9.49 12.77 2.46
C VAL A 330 -10.65 13.10 1.52
N ILE A 331 -11.87 13.04 2.04
CA ILE A 331 -13.11 13.32 1.34
C ILE A 331 -13.86 14.39 2.14
N ILE A 332 -14.31 15.44 1.46
CA ILE A 332 -15.10 16.51 2.05
C ILE A 332 -16.46 16.51 1.34
N ILE A 333 -17.53 16.47 2.13
CA ILE A 333 -18.90 16.43 1.63
C ILE A 333 -19.64 17.69 2.10
N ASP A 334 -20.13 18.47 1.14
CA ASP A 334 -20.99 19.63 1.33
C ASP A 334 -22.45 19.18 1.19
N PHE A 335 -23.09 18.93 2.34
CA PHE A 335 -24.51 18.61 2.38
C PHE A 335 -25.32 19.91 2.40
N ILE A 336 -26.57 19.85 1.91
CA ILE A 336 -27.46 21.01 1.94
C ILE A 336 -27.65 21.49 3.38
N ASP A 337 -27.50 22.79 3.62
CA ASP A 337 -27.58 23.41 4.93
C ASP A 337 -28.80 22.97 5.75
N MET A 338 -28.55 22.53 6.98
CA MET A 338 -29.56 22.17 7.97
C MET A 338 -29.42 23.03 9.21
N GLU A 339 -30.45 23.81 9.55
CA GLU A 339 -30.46 24.64 10.77
C GLU A 339 -30.56 23.82 12.05
N SER A 340 -31.21 22.66 12.00
CA SER A 340 -31.44 21.84 13.18
C SER A 340 -30.28 20.90 13.45
N ARG A 341 -29.64 21.06 14.62
CA ARG A 341 -28.62 20.11 15.12
C ARG A 341 -29.14 18.67 15.20
N ARG A 342 -30.44 18.48 15.44
CA ARG A 342 -31.06 17.14 15.45
C ARG A 342 -30.99 16.49 14.07
N ASP A 343 -31.28 17.26 13.02
CA ASP A 343 -31.28 16.77 11.63
C ASP A 343 -29.84 16.48 11.17
N GLN A 344 -28.88 17.33 11.56
CA GLN A 344 -27.45 17.10 11.34
C GLN A 344 -26.97 15.78 11.99
N LEU A 345 -27.32 15.55 13.26
CA LEU A 345 -26.97 14.29 13.94
C LEU A 345 -27.64 13.07 13.28
N GLN A 346 -28.90 13.20 12.89
CA GLN A 346 -29.62 12.15 12.19
C GLN A 346 -28.97 11.80 10.84
N LEU A 347 -28.51 12.80 10.09
CA LEU A 347 -27.75 12.59 8.86
C LEU A 347 -26.43 11.85 9.14
N LEU A 348 -25.68 12.25 10.17
CA LEU A 348 -24.41 11.61 10.51
C LEU A 348 -24.60 10.15 10.95
N GLU A 349 -25.62 9.86 11.75
CA GLU A 349 -25.99 8.49 12.14
C GLU A 349 -26.36 7.65 10.92
N HIS A 350 -27.17 8.21 10.03
CA HIS A 350 -27.58 7.56 8.79
C HIS A 350 -26.39 7.30 7.85
N PHE A 351 -25.51 8.28 7.67
CA PHE A 351 -24.32 8.13 6.85
C PHE A 351 -23.33 7.12 7.45
N THR A 352 -23.14 7.13 8.77
CA THR A 352 -22.33 6.14 9.49
C THR A 352 -22.85 4.71 9.28
N ALA A 353 -24.17 4.53 9.27
CA ALA A 353 -24.78 3.24 8.97
C ALA A 353 -24.54 2.83 7.51
N ALA A 354 -24.68 3.76 6.56
CA ALA A 354 -24.50 3.49 5.12
C ALA A 354 -23.07 3.08 4.75
N VAL A 355 -22.05 3.60 5.45
CA VAL A 355 -20.63 3.30 5.19
C VAL A 355 -20.07 2.13 6.01
N ARG A 356 -20.88 1.54 6.90
CA ARG A 356 -20.43 0.52 7.87
C ARG A 356 -19.79 -0.71 7.23
N ASP A 357 -20.38 -1.18 6.14
CA ASP A 357 -19.98 -2.42 5.48
C ASP A 357 -18.86 -2.22 4.44
N ASP A 358 -18.34 -1.00 4.33
CA ASP A 358 -17.24 -0.69 3.43
C ASP A 358 -15.91 -1.28 3.95
N ALA A 359 -15.33 -2.20 3.18
CA ALA A 359 -14.06 -2.86 3.48
C ALA A 359 -12.89 -1.88 3.64
N ALA A 360 -12.98 -0.69 3.04
CA ALA A 360 -11.96 0.36 3.16
C ALA A 360 -11.97 1.11 4.50
N ARG A 361 -12.90 0.77 5.41
CA ARG A 361 -13.04 1.33 6.76
C ARG A 361 -13.05 2.87 6.75
N PRO A 362 -14.03 3.50 6.10
CA PRO A 362 -14.23 4.94 6.17
C PRO A 362 -14.41 5.39 7.62
N GLN A 363 -13.77 6.50 7.99
CA GLN A 363 -13.86 7.15 9.29
C GLN A 363 -14.36 8.57 9.10
N ILE A 364 -15.59 8.82 9.54
CA ILE A 364 -16.18 10.15 9.58
C ILE A 364 -15.55 10.87 10.77
N ALA A 365 -14.83 11.96 10.50
CA ALA A 365 -14.09 12.69 11.52
C ALA A 365 -15.02 13.63 12.29
N GLN A 366 -15.68 14.55 11.59
CA GLN A 366 -16.54 15.57 12.20
C GLN A 366 -17.42 16.27 11.15
N LEU A 367 -18.41 17.02 11.65
CA LEU A 367 -19.07 18.10 10.92
C LEU A 367 -18.39 19.41 11.29
N THR A 368 -17.89 20.14 10.30
CA THR A 368 -17.23 21.43 10.50
C THR A 368 -18.22 22.53 10.86
N GLU A 369 -17.72 23.66 11.36
CA GLU A 369 -18.53 24.86 11.58
C GLU A 369 -19.15 25.41 10.29
N LEU A 370 -18.56 25.09 9.13
CA LEU A 370 -19.06 25.47 7.81
C LEU A 370 -20.10 24.49 7.25
N GLY A 371 -20.52 23.46 8.01
CA GLY A 371 -21.51 22.47 7.54
C GLY A 371 -20.92 21.32 6.70
N LEU A 372 -19.61 21.29 6.48
CA LEU A 372 -18.93 20.24 5.72
C LEU A 372 -18.69 19.00 6.58
N VAL A 373 -18.92 17.82 6.01
CA VAL A 373 -18.57 16.53 6.64
C VAL A 373 -17.20 16.08 6.16
N GLU A 374 -16.30 15.84 7.11
CA GLU A 374 -14.95 15.35 6.85
C GLU A 374 -14.89 13.82 7.01
N LEU A 375 -14.37 13.14 5.99
CA LEU A 375 -14.25 11.69 5.95
C LEU A 375 -12.84 11.29 5.50
N THR A 376 -12.29 10.25 6.13
CA THR A 376 -11.09 9.58 5.61
C THR A 376 -11.41 8.14 5.23
N ARG A 377 -11.00 7.71 4.04
CA ARG A 377 -11.22 6.33 3.54
C ARG A 377 -9.90 5.75 3.05
N LYS A 378 -9.58 4.50 3.42
CA LYS A 378 -8.30 3.88 3.01
C LYS A 378 -8.32 3.57 1.51
N ARG A 379 -7.25 3.92 0.79
CA ARG A 379 -7.07 3.49 -0.61
C ARG A 379 -6.82 1.97 -0.67
N GLN A 380 -7.66 1.27 -1.44
CA GLN A 380 -7.60 -0.19 -1.65
C GLN A 380 -6.94 -0.59 -2.98
N GLY A 381 -6.64 0.37 -3.86
CA GLY A 381 -6.05 0.11 -5.17
C GLY A 381 -6.20 1.32 -6.08
N GLN A 382 -6.18 1.07 -7.38
CA GLN A 382 -6.46 2.08 -8.40
C GLN A 382 -7.93 2.51 -8.35
N ASN A 383 -8.18 3.79 -8.59
CA ASN A 383 -9.54 4.30 -8.70
C ASN A 383 -10.12 4.06 -10.10
N ILE A 384 -11.42 4.31 -10.27
CA ILE A 384 -12.10 4.07 -11.55
C ILE A 384 -11.54 4.93 -12.71
N TYR A 385 -11.04 6.14 -12.42
CA TYR A 385 -10.46 7.04 -13.42
C TYR A 385 -9.11 6.53 -13.92
N GLU A 386 -8.32 5.91 -13.05
CA GLU A 386 -7.04 5.28 -13.40
C GLU A 386 -7.24 3.99 -14.21
N LEU A 387 -8.29 3.22 -13.89
CA LEU A 387 -8.61 1.96 -14.54
C LEU A 387 -9.27 2.16 -15.92
N PHE A 388 -10.28 3.02 -16.00
CA PHE A 388 -11.16 3.14 -17.17
C PHE A 388 -11.17 4.55 -17.78
N GLY A 389 -10.39 5.50 -17.25
CA GLY A 389 -10.30 6.86 -17.75
C GLY A 389 -9.01 7.13 -18.51
N ARG A 390 -9.09 7.92 -19.57
CA ARG A 390 -7.94 8.54 -20.25
C ARG A 390 -8.11 10.05 -20.27
N ALA A 391 -7.01 10.78 -20.13
CA ALA A 391 -7.03 12.24 -20.28
C ALA A 391 -7.60 12.60 -21.66
N CYS A 392 -8.61 13.46 -21.69
CA CYS A 392 -9.25 13.87 -22.93
C CYS A 392 -8.28 14.72 -23.77
N PRO A 393 -7.97 14.32 -25.01
CA PRO A 393 -7.03 15.05 -25.86
C PRO A 393 -7.59 16.41 -26.31
N ALA A 394 -8.92 16.57 -26.35
CA ALA A 394 -9.55 17.81 -26.82
C ALA A 394 -9.48 18.95 -25.79
N CYS A 395 -9.59 18.65 -24.49
CA CYS A 395 -9.55 19.65 -23.42
C CYS A 395 -8.24 19.61 -22.60
N GLY A 396 -7.20 18.93 -23.10
CA GLY A 396 -5.90 18.84 -22.43
C GLY A 396 -5.94 18.10 -21.09
N GLY A 397 -6.88 17.17 -20.91
CA GLY A 397 -7.01 16.37 -19.68
C GLY A 397 -7.96 16.93 -18.61
N LEU A 398 -8.68 18.03 -18.87
CA LEU A 398 -9.73 18.53 -17.96
C LEU A 398 -10.90 17.54 -17.80
N GLY A 399 -11.10 16.65 -18.77
CA GLY A 399 -12.10 15.58 -18.73
C GLY A 399 -11.50 14.23 -19.07
N HIS A 400 -12.33 13.19 -18.95
CA HIS A 400 -11.93 11.81 -19.22
C HIS A 400 -12.65 11.23 -20.44
N VAL A 401 -11.93 10.45 -21.23
CA VAL A 401 -12.51 9.54 -22.22
C VAL A 401 -12.58 8.15 -21.60
N ALA A 402 -13.76 7.52 -21.65
CA ALA A 402 -13.98 6.19 -21.12
C ALA A 402 -13.31 5.13 -22.01
N VAL A 403 -12.62 4.19 -21.38
CA VAL A 403 -12.10 2.97 -21.99
C VAL A 403 -12.87 1.80 -21.42
N LEU A 404 -13.78 1.23 -22.21
CA LEU A 404 -14.70 0.20 -21.72
C LEU A 404 -14.14 -1.20 -21.99
N PRO A 405 -14.30 -2.12 -21.02
CA PRO A 405 -13.85 -3.50 -21.19
C PRO A 405 -14.62 -4.21 -22.31
N GLY A 406 -13.91 -5.04 -23.09
CA GLY A 406 -14.47 -5.83 -24.18
C GLY A 406 -14.73 -5.06 -25.50
N LYS A 407 -14.82 -3.72 -25.46
CA LYS A 407 -15.16 -2.90 -26.62
C LYS A 407 -13.97 -2.20 -27.26
N ASP A 408 -13.03 -1.70 -26.47
CA ASP A 408 -11.90 -0.94 -26.97
C ASP A 408 -10.67 -1.83 -27.19
N LEU A 409 -10.18 -1.91 -28.44
CA LEU A 409 -8.94 -2.64 -28.79
C LEU A 409 -7.67 -2.05 -28.14
N LEU A 410 -7.73 -0.77 -27.73
CA LEU A 410 -6.65 -0.04 -27.07
C LEU A 410 -6.65 -0.29 -25.55
N GLN A 411 -6.90 -1.54 -25.15
CA GLN A 411 -6.86 -1.95 -23.77
C GLN A 411 -5.46 -2.51 -23.46
N PRO A 412 -4.48 -1.69 -23.01
CA PRO A 412 -3.22 -2.23 -22.51
C PRO A 412 -3.43 -3.13 -21.26
N LEU A 413 -4.64 -3.16 -20.71
CA LEU A 413 -5.01 -3.90 -19.51
C LEU A 413 -5.08 -5.43 -19.73
N ALA A 414 -5.29 -5.90 -20.95
CA ALA A 414 -5.25 -7.33 -21.30
C ALA A 414 -4.07 -7.69 -22.24
N MET A 415 -3.54 -6.73 -22.99
CA MET A 415 -2.53 -6.96 -24.04
C MET A 415 -1.08 -6.73 -23.59
N ALA A 416 -0.80 -6.44 -22.31
CA ALA A 416 0.54 -6.69 -21.80
C ALA A 416 0.74 -8.21 -21.78
N THR A 417 1.24 -8.75 -22.90
CA THR A 417 1.90 -10.06 -22.96
C THR A 417 3.06 -10.04 -21.98
N GLY A 418 2.69 -10.37 -20.75
CA GLY A 418 3.47 -10.30 -19.52
C GLY A 418 2.66 -10.95 -18.41
N LEU A 419 1.88 -11.98 -18.77
CA LEU A 419 1.62 -13.11 -17.87
C LEU A 419 3.01 -13.65 -17.52
N VAL A 420 3.66 -13.02 -16.55
CA VAL A 420 4.68 -13.68 -15.76
C VAL A 420 3.87 -14.78 -15.08
N ARG A 421 3.79 -15.95 -15.72
CA ARG A 421 3.28 -17.15 -15.07
C ARG A 421 4.10 -17.29 -13.81
N SER A 422 3.43 -17.53 -12.70
CA SER A 422 4.16 -17.71 -11.47
C SER A 422 5.10 -18.93 -11.62
N ALA A 423 6.34 -18.83 -11.15
CA ALA A 423 7.28 -19.95 -11.24
C ALA A 423 6.73 -21.21 -10.54
N ALA A 424 5.87 -21.04 -9.53
CA ALA A 424 5.14 -22.12 -8.88
C ALA A 424 4.08 -22.76 -9.81
N SER A 425 3.24 -21.97 -10.46
CA SER A 425 2.21 -22.45 -11.40
C SER A 425 2.82 -23.24 -12.56
N ALA A 426 3.93 -22.75 -13.12
CA ALA A 426 4.60 -23.40 -14.25
C ALA A 426 5.18 -24.78 -13.91
N ARG A 427 5.47 -25.06 -12.63
CA ARG A 427 5.98 -26.35 -12.16
C ARG A 427 4.86 -27.32 -11.76
N ALA A 428 3.75 -26.82 -11.22
CA ALA A 428 2.61 -27.66 -10.84
C ALA A 428 2.01 -28.41 -12.05
N GLU A 429 1.94 -27.76 -13.22
CA GLU A 429 1.51 -28.41 -14.47
C GLU A 429 2.50 -29.48 -14.97
N ALA A 430 3.79 -29.34 -14.69
CA ALA A 430 4.82 -30.29 -15.12
C ALA A 430 4.81 -31.61 -14.32
N GLN A 431 4.03 -31.70 -13.24
CA GLN A 431 3.93 -32.89 -12.38
C GLN A 431 2.66 -33.72 -12.61
N VAL A 432 1.78 -33.35 -13.55
CA VAL A 432 0.65 -34.22 -13.93
C VAL A 432 1.17 -35.36 -14.84
N PRO A 433 1.12 -36.65 -14.43
CA PRO A 433 1.52 -37.74 -15.30
C PRO A 433 0.36 -38.06 -16.25
N GLY A 434 0.39 -37.46 -17.44
CA GLY A 434 -0.46 -37.82 -18.57
C GLY A 434 0.24 -38.82 -19.49
N GLU A 435 -0.44 -39.93 -19.78
CA GLU A 435 0.02 -41.09 -20.54
C GLU A 435 0.61 -40.76 -21.93
N GLY A 436 1.54 -41.64 -22.34
CA GLY A 436 2.43 -41.48 -23.47
C GLY A 436 1.78 -41.27 -24.85
N GLY A 437 2.39 -40.37 -25.62
CA GLY A 437 2.13 -40.15 -27.04
C GLY A 437 3.43 -39.80 -27.77
N ASN A 438 3.99 -40.79 -28.46
CA ASN A 438 5.27 -40.75 -29.16
C ASN A 438 5.20 -39.83 -30.41
N GLY A 439 6.08 -38.82 -30.52
CA GLY A 439 6.08 -37.89 -31.67
C GLY A 439 7.45 -37.25 -31.95
N ARG A 440 8.14 -37.77 -32.96
CA ARG A 440 9.52 -37.45 -33.38
C ARG A 440 9.78 -35.98 -33.77
N ARG A 441 10.92 -35.48 -33.28
CA ARG A 441 11.99 -34.66 -33.92
C ARG A 441 11.66 -33.92 -35.24
N ARG A 442 11.98 -32.62 -35.30
CA ARG A 442 12.81 -32.05 -36.37
C ARG A 442 13.59 -30.80 -35.89
N ARG A 443 14.84 -30.75 -36.34
CA ARG A 443 15.93 -29.83 -35.99
C ARG A 443 16.20 -28.96 -37.23
N GLY A 444 16.50 -27.66 -37.04
CA GLY A 444 17.25 -26.86 -38.01
C GLY A 444 16.73 -25.44 -38.23
N GLY A 445 17.62 -24.45 -38.13
CA GLY A 445 17.36 -23.09 -38.61
C GLY A 445 18.17 -22.00 -37.93
N ARG A 446 19.41 -21.80 -38.36
CA ARG A 446 20.36 -20.76 -37.94
C ARG A 446 20.20 -19.55 -38.87
N ILE A 447 19.90 -18.34 -38.39
CA ILE A 447 20.09 -17.09 -39.17
C ILE A 447 20.66 -15.97 -38.30
N ARG A 448 21.58 -15.23 -38.93
CA ARG A 448 22.48 -14.17 -38.49
C ARG A 448 21.81 -12.82 -38.21
N SER A 449 22.43 -12.11 -37.27
CA SER A 449 22.65 -10.67 -37.12
C SER A 449 22.43 -9.73 -38.32
N GLY A 450 21.80 -8.59 -38.05
CA GLY A 450 21.92 -7.34 -38.82
C GLY A 450 21.82 -6.14 -37.87
N ALA A 451 22.91 -5.39 -37.73
CA ALA A 451 23.02 -4.15 -36.97
C ALA A 451 22.65 -2.95 -37.86
N VAL A 452 22.02 -1.92 -37.27
CA VAL A 452 21.91 -0.57 -37.86
C VAL A 452 22.10 0.45 -36.74
N GLU A 453 23.02 1.38 -36.97
CA GLU A 453 23.44 2.47 -36.10
C GLU A 453 22.48 3.68 -36.08
N MET A 454 22.70 4.53 -35.07
CA MET A 454 21.99 5.74 -34.65
C MET A 454 22.06 6.92 -35.65
N PRO A 455 21.40 8.06 -35.34
CA PRO A 455 22.20 9.17 -34.79
C PRO A 455 21.57 9.95 -33.64
N ALA A 456 22.47 10.55 -32.85
CA ALA A 456 22.24 11.45 -31.73
C ALA A 456 22.06 12.92 -32.18
N HIS A 457 21.31 13.71 -31.41
CA HIS A 457 21.31 15.17 -31.49
C HIS A 457 21.53 15.82 -30.12
N THR A 458 22.54 16.69 -30.10
CA THR A 458 23.05 17.58 -29.05
C THR A 458 22.13 18.80 -28.84
N PRO A 459 22.04 19.38 -27.63
CA PRO A 459 21.28 20.61 -27.38
C PRO A 459 22.13 21.88 -27.61
N PRO A 460 21.53 23.06 -27.86
CA PRO A 460 22.24 24.33 -27.82
C PRO A 460 22.10 25.04 -26.46
N SER A 461 23.15 25.78 -26.13
CA SER A 461 23.29 26.67 -24.97
C SER A 461 23.45 28.13 -25.40
N GLY A 462 22.99 29.06 -24.54
CA GLY A 462 23.41 30.48 -24.49
C GLY A 462 22.29 31.48 -24.84
N VAL A 463 22.17 32.70 -24.28
CA VAL A 463 23.04 33.53 -23.42
C VAL A 463 22.21 34.66 -22.75
N ALA A 464 22.46 34.89 -21.45
CA ALA A 464 22.56 36.13 -20.62
C ALA A 464 21.50 37.26 -20.46
N ASN A 465 21.70 37.90 -19.28
CA ASN A 465 21.26 39.21 -18.73
C ASN A 465 19.86 39.23 -18.08
N GLY A 466 19.61 39.75 -16.87
CA GLY A 466 20.37 40.51 -15.88
C GLY A 466 19.42 41.49 -15.18
N VAL A 467 19.67 41.80 -13.89
CA VAL A 467 19.30 43.03 -13.12
C VAL A 467 18.07 43.00 -12.16
N GLU A 468 18.41 43.30 -10.89
CA GLU A 468 17.73 44.03 -9.76
C GLU A 468 16.49 43.53 -8.99
N SER A 469 16.75 43.20 -7.72
CA SER A 469 16.33 43.91 -6.48
C SER A 469 15.03 44.73 -6.46
N THR A 470 14.14 44.43 -5.50
CA THR A 470 13.39 45.44 -4.72
C THR A 470 12.77 44.86 -3.43
N THR A 471 12.87 45.66 -2.38
CA THR A 471 12.20 45.73 -1.05
C THR A 471 10.66 45.60 -1.15
N SER A 472 9.81 45.30 -0.16
CA SER A 472 9.78 45.37 1.32
C SER A 472 8.35 44.95 1.78
N VAL A 473 8.15 44.85 3.11
CA VAL A 473 6.90 45.06 3.90
C VAL A 473 6.28 43.80 4.52
N GLU A 474 6.57 43.62 5.82
CA GLU A 474 5.67 42.99 6.81
C GLU A 474 4.60 44.00 7.27
N PRO A 475 3.47 43.51 7.81
CA PRO A 475 2.96 44.11 9.03
C PRO A 475 2.59 43.09 10.13
N GLU A 476 2.46 43.66 11.33
CA GLU A 476 2.48 43.06 12.65
C GLU A 476 1.18 42.37 13.11
N ARG A 477 1.39 41.29 13.88
CA ARG A 477 0.76 40.88 15.17
C ARG A 477 -0.70 41.25 15.48
N GLN A 478 -1.45 40.23 15.94
CA GLN A 478 -2.15 40.25 17.24
C GLN A 478 -2.62 38.83 17.63
N GLU A 479 -2.20 38.35 18.79
CA GLU A 479 -2.88 37.28 19.54
C GLU A 479 -3.75 37.91 20.63
N PRO A 480 -4.87 37.27 21.00
CA PRO A 480 -5.38 37.35 22.36
C PRO A 480 -5.42 35.97 23.04
N SER A 481 -5.09 36.05 24.32
CA SER A 481 -5.01 35.02 25.34
C SER A 481 -6.38 34.48 25.81
N GLY A 482 -6.44 33.15 25.97
CA GLY A 482 -6.81 32.51 27.23
C GLY A 482 -8.29 32.27 27.55
N SER A 483 -8.69 30.99 27.57
CA SER A 483 -9.45 30.41 28.68
C SER A 483 -9.25 28.90 28.76
N SER A 484 -9.27 28.40 29.99
CA SER A 484 -8.71 27.16 30.48
C SER A 484 -9.74 26.05 30.64
N GLU A 485 -9.51 24.86 30.06
CA GLU A 485 -10.17 23.62 30.48
C GLU A 485 -9.24 22.39 30.37
N GLY A 486 -9.09 21.68 31.51
CA GLY A 486 -8.88 20.23 31.63
C GLY A 486 -7.73 19.53 30.91
N VAL A 487 -6.50 19.56 31.46
CA VAL A 487 -5.45 18.60 31.08
C VAL A 487 -5.70 17.26 31.79
N ILE A 488 -6.09 16.23 31.03
CA ILE A 488 -6.11 14.84 31.50
C ILE A 488 -4.66 14.43 31.85
N ARG A 489 -4.35 14.29 33.15
CA ARG A 489 -3.08 13.71 33.60
C ARG A 489 -3.08 12.22 33.25
N ARG A 490 -2.14 11.78 32.38
CA ARG A 490 -1.85 10.34 32.20
C ARG A 490 -1.43 9.76 33.56
N GLN A 491 -2.19 8.79 34.06
CA GLN A 491 -1.81 8.02 35.24
C GLN A 491 -0.61 7.12 34.89
N GLU A 492 0.40 7.09 35.76
CA GLU A 492 1.54 6.19 35.61
C GLU A 492 1.09 4.74 35.85
N PRO A 493 1.61 3.76 35.07
CA PRO A 493 1.21 2.37 35.23
C PRO A 493 1.67 1.82 36.59
N GLU A 494 0.81 1.05 37.23
CA GLU A 494 1.11 0.34 38.48
C GLU A 494 2.12 -0.79 38.21
N LEU A 495 3.18 -0.90 39.00
CA LEU A 495 4.18 -1.96 38.83
C LEU A 495 3.84 -3.16 39.71
N VAL A 496 3.71 -4.34 39.10
CA VAL A 496 3.32 -5.58 39.79
C VAL A 496 4.44 -6.62 39.66
N ALA A 497 4.93 -7.11 40.80
CA ALA A 497 5.96 -8.15 40.87
C ALA A 497 5.33 -9.55 40.93
N VAL A 498 5.68 -10.42 39.99
CA VAL A 498 5.24 -11.82 39.95
C VAL A 498 6.44 -12.73 40.19
N PRO A 499 6.46 -13.53 41.27
CA PRO A 499 7.53 -14.50 41.49
C PRO A 499 7.41 -15.67 40.51
N MET A 500 8.46 -15.96 39.76
CA MET A 500 8.52 -17.13 38.87
C MET A 500 9.92 -17.75 38.90
N ASN A 501 9.99 -19.08 38.87
CA ASN A 501 11.24 -19.78 38.59
C ASN A 501 11.51 -19.86 37.07
N SER A 502 12.73 -20.23 36.68
CA SER A 502 13.14 -20.29 35.27
C SER A 502 12.28 -21.23 34.42
N GLY A 503 11.84 -22.36 34.98
CA GLY A 503 10.95 -23.30 34.28
C GLY A 503 9.55 -22.74 34.06
N GLN A 504 9.01 -22.00 35.04
CA GLN A 504 7.73 -21.31 34.90
C GLN A 504 7.80 -20.17 33.87
N GLU A 505 8.90 -19.40 33.87
CA GLU A 505 9.13 -18.34 32.89
C GLU A 505 9.14 -18.90 31.46
N GLU A 506 9.84 -20.02 31.23
CA GLU A 506 9.87 -20.70 29.94
C GLU A 506 8.50 -21.23 29.50
N VAL A 507 7.76 -21.90 30.39
CA VAL A 507 6.44 -22.45 30.08
C VAL A 507 5.41 -21.35 29.78
N PHE A 508 5.39 -20.27 30.57
CA PHE A 508 4.50 -19.13 30.33
C PHE A 508 4.87 -18.40 29.04
N ALA A 509 6.15 -18.27 28.72
CA ALA A 509 6.61 -17.71 27.45
C ALA A 509 6.23 -18.60 26.26
N TRP A 510 6.36 -19.93 26.37
CA TRP A 510 5.98 -20.87 25.31
C TRP A 510 4.47 -20.93 25.07
N LEU A 511 3.67 -20.85 26.14
CA LEU A 511 2.21 -20.87 26.08
C LEU A 511 1.58 -19.49 25.85
N GLY A 512 2.36 -18.41 25.95
CA GLY A 512 1.88 -17.03 25.79
C GLY A 512 0.94 -16.57 26.91
N LEU A 513 1.10 -17.11 28.12
CA LEU A 513 0.26 -16.81 29.28
C LEU A 513 0.75 -15.57 30.04
N ASN A 514 -0.16 -14.74 30.57
CA ASN A 514 0.20 -13.58 31.38
C ASN A 514 0.65 -14.03 32.78
N PRO A 515 1.86 -13.65 33.24
CA PRO A 515 2.34 -13.99 34.58
C PRO A 515 1.41 -13.60 35.73
N LEU A 516 0.55 -12.59 35.56
CA LEU A 516 -0.44 -12.19 36.58
C LEU A 516 -1.40 -13.31 37.01
N LEU A 517 -1.55 -14.36 36.20
CA LEU A 517 -2.33 -15.54 36.57
C LEU A 517 -1.77 -16.29 37.80
N LEU A 518 -0.54 -15.97 38.22
CA LEU A 518 0.11 -16.53 39.40
C LEU A 518 -0.10 -15.69 40.68
N ILE A 519 -0.71 -14.50 40.58
CA ILE A 519 -0.99 -13.63 41.73
C ILE A 519 -2.47 -13.74 42.10
N GLU A 520 -2.73 -14.05 43.37
CA GLU A 520 -4.05 -13.94 43.99
C GLU A 520 -3.97 -13.03 45.22
N PRO A 521 -4.78 -11.94 45.30
CA PRO A 521 -5.79 -11.48 44.34
C PRO A 521 -5.18 -10.72 43.13
N PRO A 522 -5.88 -10.65 41.97
CA PRO A 522 -5.44 -9.85 40.84
C PRO A 522 -5.45 -8.34 41.16
N PRO A 523 -4.61 -7.53 40.48
CA PRO A 523 -4.56 -6.08 40.69
C PRO A 523 -5.89 -5.40 40.30
N GLU A 524 -6.26 -4.34 41.02
CA GLU A 524 -7.55 -3.64 40.86
C GLU A 524 -7.58 -2.68 39.65
N ASN A 525 -6.42 -2.19 39.21
CA ASN A 525 -6.31 -1.26 38.09
C ASN A 525 -6.05 -1.98 36.77
N ASP A 526 -6.49 -1.41 35.64
CA ASP A 526 -6.24 -1.97 34.30
C ASP A 526 -4.90 -1.51 33.68
N ASN A 527 -4.24 -0.50 34.27
CA ASN A 527 -3.00 0.08 33.76
C ASN A 527 -1.82 -0.32 34.64
N PHE A 528 -1.28 -1.52 34.39
CA PHE A 528 -0.12 -2.07 35.12
C PHE A 528 1.01 -2.54 34.20
N LEU A 529 2.19 -2.67 34.78
CA LEU A 529 3.37 -3.25 34.15
C LEU A 529 3.91 -4.37 35.04
N VAL A 530 4.01 -5.57 34.47
CA VAL A 530 4.43 -6.78 35.18
C VAL A 530 5.95 -6.91 35.17
N ARG A 531 6.52 -7.32 36.32
CA ARG A 531 7.94 -7.65 36.49
C ARG A 531 8.07 -9.03 37.11
N VAL A 532 8.87 -9.88 36.49
CA VAL A 532 9.14 -11.23 37.00
C VAL A 532 10.25 -11.13 38.04
N VAL A 533 10.06 -11.75 39.21
CA VAL A 533 11.05 -11.83 40.28
C VAL A 533 11.55 -13.27 40.36
N ARG A 534 12.86 -13.47 40.20
CA ARG A 534 13.45 -14.82 40.22
C ARG A 534 13.70 -15.30 41.66
N PRO A 535 13.83 -16.62 41.88
CA PRO A 535 14.13 -17.15 43.20
C PRO A 535 15.47 -16.59 43.71
N GLY A 536 15.43 -15.88 44.85
CA GLY A 536 16.59 -15.24 45.46
C GLY A 536 16.76 -13.75 45.13
N GLU A 537 15.93 -13.17 44.26
CA GLU A 537 15.86 -11.72 44.04
C GLU A 537 14.87 -11.08 45.02
N ASP A 538 15.20 -9.86 45.46
CA ASP A 538 14.31 -9.07 46.30
C ASP A 538 13.29 -8.32 45.42
N ALA A 539 12.00 -8.58 45.65
CA ALA A 539 10.92 -8.01 44.84
C ALA A 539 10.88 -6.48 44.86
N GLU A 540 11.24 -5.85 45.98
CA GLU A 540 11.25 -4.39 46.11
C GLU A 540 12.33 -3.76 45.24
N SER A 541 13.52 -4.38 45.19
CA SER A 541 14.63 -3.92 44.35
C SER A 541 14.31 -3.98 42.85
N VAL A 542 13.67 -5.05 42.39
CA VAL A 542 13.23 -5.23 40.99
C VAL A 542 12.17 -4.19 40.60
N LEU A 543 11.25 -3.88 41.51
CA LEU A 543 10.24 -2.85 41.29
C LEU A 543 10.85 -1.44 41.28
N GLU A 544 11.84 -1.17 42.13
CA GLU A 544 12.56 0.11 42.19
C GLU A 544 13.36 0.36 40.91
N GLU A 545 14.10 -0.65 40.41
CA GLU A 545 14.79 -0.56 39.12
C GLU A 545 13.80 -0.29 37.97
N ALA A 546 12.64 -0.94 37.99
CA ALA A 546 11.59 -0.69 37.00
C ALA A 546 11.02 0.75 37.08
N ARG A 547 10.87 1.32 38.27
CA ARG A 547 10.47 2.73 38.47
C ARG A 547 11.53 3.68 37.93
N GLU A 548 12.81 3.40 38.19
CA GLU A 548 13.93 4.20 37.68
C GLU A 548 13.97 4.20 36.15
N GLN A 549 13.81 3.03 35.51
CA GLN A 549 13.73 2.90 34.05
C GLN A 549 12.57 3.70 33.45
N LEU A 550 11.39 3.66 34.08
CA LEU A 550 10.23 4.44 33.65
C LEU A 550 10.48 5.95 33.78
N SER A 551 11.10 6.40 34.89
CA SER A 551 11.44 7.81 35.11
C SER A 551 12.53 8.33 34.15
N ALA A 552 13.52 7.49 33.80
CA ALA A 552 14.56 7.82 32.84
C ALA A 552 14.01 7.98 31.42
N SER A 553 13.00 7.18 31.06
CA SER A 553 12.34 7.23 29.76
C SER A 553 11.46 8.49 29.59
N SER A 554 10.90 9.03 30.68
CA SER A 554 10.04 10.22 30.63
C SER A 554 10.83 11.52 30.43
N ASN A 555 12.06 11.60 30.98
CA ASN A 555 12.94 12.78 30.85
C ASN A 555 13.50 13.01 29.44
N ARG A 556 13.61 11.96 28.59
CA ARG A 556 14.02 12.13 27.18
C ARG A 556 12.94 12.78 26.31
N ARG A 557 11.66 12.69 26.69
CA ARG A 557 10.54 13.28 25.93
C ARG A 557 10.35 14.78 26.19
N ARG A 558 10.81 15.32 27.32
CA ARG A 558 10.67 16.76 27.64
C ARG A 558 11.68 17.68 26.92
N ARG A 559 12.78 17.14 26.36
CA ARG A 559 13.84 17.96 25.72
C ARG A 559 13.65 18.21 24.21
N ARG A 560 12.61 17.65 23.58
CA ARG A 560 12.29 17.86 22.14
C ARG A 560 11.07 18.76 21.87
N GLY A 561 10.46 19.33 22.90
CA GLY A 561 9.24 20.13 22.78
C GLY A 561 9.31 21.48 23.50
N ARG A 562 10.37 22.27 23.30
CA ARG A 562 10.36 23.71 23.61
C ARG A 562 11.51 24.43 22.88
N GLY A 563 11.24 24.92 21.68
CA GLY A 563 12.18 25.72 20.91
C GLY A 563 11.43 26.49 19.83
N GLY A 564 10.89 27.65 20.20
CA GLY A 564 10.09 28.48 19.30
C GLY A 564 9.73 29.84 19.89
N ALA A 565 10.68 30.77 19.78
CA ALA A 565 10.53 32.22 19.54
C ALA A 565 10.23 33.25 20.66
N ARG A 566 11.03 34.35 20.55
CA ARG A 566 10.94 35.75 21.04
C ARG A 566 11.47 36.05 22.46
N GLY A 567 12.43 36.97 22.67
CA GLY A 567 13.23 37.85 21.81
C GLY A 567 13.84 39.02 22.62
N ALA A 568 15.02 39.51 22.17
CA ALA A 568 15.68 40.83 22.43
C ALA A 568 15.96 41.26 23.89
N GLY A 569 17.09 41.83 24.31
CA GLY A 569 18.27 42.37 23.62
C GLY A 569 18.71 43.65 24.34
N ARG A 570 19.96 43.71 24.84
CA ARG A 570 20.89 44.86 24.88
C ARG A 570 21.98 44.68 25.94
N GLY A 571 23.23 44.98 25.55
CA GLY A 571 24.34 45.28 26.46
C GLY A 571 25.63 44.53 26.13
N ALA A 572 26.39 45.04 25.15
CA ALA A 572 27.79 44.67 24.90
C ALA A 572 28.69 45.11 26.09
N PRO A 573 29.96 44.65 26.20
CA PRO A 573 31.01 45.09 25.28
C PRO A 573 31.91 43.97 24.72
N GLU A 574 32.57 44.33 23.61
CA GLU A 574 33.62 43.61 22.90
C GLU A 574 35.00 43.72 23.56
N ALA A 575 35.92 42.90 23.03
CA ALA A 575 37.38 43.00 23.06
C ALA A 575 38.04 42.62 24.39
N SER A 576 39.15 41.89 24.46
CA SER A 576 40.05 41.30 23.46
C SER A 576 41.14 40.54 24.21
N VAL A 577 41.76 39.58 23.53
CA VAL A 577 43.21 39.26 23.62
C VAL A 577 43.73 38.38 24.77
N GLU A 578 44.66 37.51 24.35
CA GLU A 578 45.76 36.84 25.08
C GLU A 578 45.52 35.53 25.85
N THR A 579 45.90 34.43 25.20
CA THR A 579 46.69 33.35 25.84
C THR A 579 48.08 33.85 26.20
N PRO A 580 48.68 33.41 27.32
CA PRO A 580 49.71 32.37 27.17
C PRO A 580 49.87 31.38 28.36
N SER A 581 50.33 30.19 27.98
CA SER A 581 51.30 29.27 28.62
C SER A 581 51.45 29.16 30.16
N SER A 582 51.21 27.93 30.64
CA SER A 582 52.02 27.08 31.52
C SER A 582 52.92 27.68 32.62
N ASN A 583 52.68 27.23 33.87
CA ASN A 583 53.70 26.76 34.82
C ASN A 583 53.06 26.08 36.05
N GLY A 584 53.71 25.05 36.61
CA GLY A 584 53.64 24.77 38.07
C GLY A 584 53.01 23.47 38.58
N THR A 585 53.57 22.32 38.21
CA THR A 585 54.17 21.29 39.11
C THR A 585 53.45 20.77 40.39
N GLU A 586 53.15 19.45 40.35
CA GLU A 586 53.29 18.37 41.37
C GLU A 586 52.43 18.41 42.68
N VAL A 587 51.91 17.28 43.21
CA VAL A 587 52.65 16.20 43.90
C VAL A 587 51.85 14.88 43.99
N VAL A 588 52.48 13.81 43.50
CA VAL A 588 52.70 12.43 44.03
C VAL A 588 51.63 11.69 44.85
N VAL A 589 51.24 10.49 44.36
CA VAL A 589 51.08 9.25 45.17
C VAL A 589 51.59 8.02 44.38
N GLN A 590 52.24 7.10 45.10
CA GLN A 590 52.97 5.90 44.64
C GLN A 590 52.10 4.68 44.29
N GLN A 591 52.51 4.01 43.20
CA GLN A 591 52.74 2.56 42.96
C GLN A 591 51.67 1.49 43.26
N ALA A 592 51.33 0.69 42.23
CA ALA A 592 51.83 -0.70 42.06
C ALA A 592 51.50 -1.30 40.67
N LYS A 593 52.45 -2.12 40.17
CA LYS A 593 52.58 -2.80 38.86
C LYS A 593 51.50 -3.85 38.55
N VAL A 594 51.25 -4.14 37.26
CA VAL A 594 51.55 -5.42 36.53
C VAL A 594 51.40 -5.23 35.00
N VAL A 595 52.52 -5.17 34.26
CA VAL A 595 53.03 -6.07 33.19
C VAL A 595 52.30 -6.11 31.81
N ALA A 596 53.03 -5.53 30.85
CA ALA A 596 53.11 -5.64 29.39
C ALA A 596 52.49 -6.84 28.63
N LYS A 597 51.96 -6.56 27.41
CA LYS A 597 52.69 -6.77 26.13
C LYS A 597 51.95 -6.25 24.87
N ASN A 598 52.77 -5.60 24.03
CA ASN A 598 52.80 -5.52 22.56
C ASN A 598 51.88 -4.54 21.77
N GLU A 599 52.59 -3.61 21.13
CA GLU A 599 52.21 -2.61 20.12
C GLU A 599 51.81 -3.21 18.76
N PRO A 600 51.04 -2.48 17.94
CA PRO A 600 51.07 -2.59 16.47
C PRO A 600 51.98 -1.52 15.83
N LEU A 601 52.84 -1.97 14.91
CA LEU A 601 53.74 -1.16 14.06
C LEU A 601 52.97 -0.40 12.97
N SER A 602 53.31 0.87 12.80
CA SER A 602 52.93 1.74 11.68
C SER A 602 53.95 1.66 10.54
N VAL A 603 53.49 1.49 9.30
CA VAL A 603 54.32 1.68 8.09
C VAL A 603 53.65 2.72 7.18
N GLN A 604 54.40 3.79 6.91
CA GLN A 604 54.09 4.86 5.96
C GLN A 604 54.41 4.39 4.52
N ILE A 605 53.59 4.78 3.55
CA ILE A 605 53.87 4.62 2.12
C ILE A 605 53.95 6.00 1.47
N THR A 606 55.10 6.26 0.85
CA THR A 606 55.49 7.44 0.06
C THR A 606 54.91 7.37 -1.37
N PRO A 607 54.58 8.51 -2.02
CA PRO A 607 54.10 8.54 -3.41
C PRO A 607 55.25 8.59 -4.43
N LEU A 608 55.01 8.05 -5.62
CA LEU A 608 55.94 7.98 -6.76
C LEU A 608 55.37 8.75 -7.97
N GLU A 609 56.21 9.55 -8.62
CA GLU A 609 55.94 10.32 -9.83
C GLU A 609 56.51 9.64 -11.10
N VAL A 610 55.66 9.62 -12.14
CA VAL A 610 55.82 9.87 -13.60
C VAL A 610 56.86 9.08 -14.43
N ASP A 611 56.38 8.51 -15.56
CA ASP A 611 57.06 8.70 -16.86
C ASP A 611 56.10 8.55 -18.06
N HIS A 612 56.12 9.57 -18.95
CA HIS A 612 55.49 9.60 -20.27
C HIS A 612 56.58 9.51 -21.34
N SER A 613 56.48 8.57 -22.27
CA SER A 613 57.30 8.54 -23.48
C SER A 613 56.52 9.02 -24.70
N SER A 614 57.17 9.89 -25.45
CA SER A 614 56.75 10.66 -26.61
C SER A 614 56.87 9.89 -27.94
N SER A 615 56.08 10.31 -28.94
CA SER A 615 56.52 10.34 -30.34
C SER A 615 55.95 11.57 -31.03
N SER A 616 56.85 12.36 -31.60
CA SER A 616 56.72 13.71 -32.14
C SER A 616 56.60 13.77 -33.67
N ALA A 617 56.29 14.99 -34.14
CA ALA A 617 56.53 15.59 -35.47
C ALA A 617 55.31 15.59 -36.42
N SER A 618 54.94 16.67 -37.11
CA SER A 618 55.46 18.05 -37.20
C SER A 618 54.46 18.89 -38.02
N VAL A 619 54.45 20.19 -37.75
CA VAL A 619 53.64 21.26 -38.38
C VAL A 619 54.26 21.69 -39.71
N GLU A 620 53.45 22.00 -40.72
CA GLU A 620 53.74 23.07 -41.70
C GLU A 620 52.46 23.57 -42.41
N THR A 621 52.28 24.90 -42.34
CA THR A 621 51.35 25.76 -43.09
C THR A 621 51.76 25.90 -44.56
N VAL A 622 50.81 26.16 -45.48
CA VAL A 622 50.84 27.24 -46.51
C VAL A 622 49.58 27.18 -47.42
N SER A 623 49.24 28.36 -47.90
CA SER A 623 48.07 28.91 -48.57
C SER A 623 47.83 28.56 -50.06
N SER A 624 46.56 28.74 -50.46
CA SER A 624 46.06 29.49 -51.64
C SER A 624 46.06 28.91 -53.07
N ILE A 625 44.91 29.17 -53.74
CA ILE A 625 44.65 29.35 -55.20
C ILE A 625 44.40 28.09 -56.05
N SER A 626 43.17 27.91 -56.56
CA SER A 626 42.75 28.15 -57.97
C SER A 626 41.41 27.48 -58.32
N GLU A 627 40.47 28.29 -58.82
CA GLU A 627 39.38 27.92 -59.75
C GLU A 627 39.97 27.74 -61.17
N PRO A 628 39.35 26.99 -62.11
CA PRO A 628 38.25 27.53 -62.93
C PRO A 628 37.19 26.54 -63.47
N GLN A 629 35.98 27.10 -63.74
CA GLN A 629 35.07 26.98 -64.91
C GLN A 629 34.75 25.56 -65.49
N GLU A 630 33.55 25.20 -65.97
CA GLU A 630 32.56 25.94 -66.77
C GLU A 630 31.28 25.07 -67.01
N SER A 631 30.22 25.74 -67.48
CA SER A 631 29.07 25.25 -68.30
C SER A 631 27.74 24.83 -67.65
N GLU A 632 26.84 25.82 -67.62
CA GLU A 632 25.37 25.75 -67.80
C GLU A 632 25.00 25.14 -69.18
N PRO A 633 23.72 24.73 -69.49
CA PRO A 633 22.58 25.67 -69.47
C PRO A 633 21.14 25.12 -69.30
N GLU A 634 20.21 26.10 -69.24
CA GLU A 634 18.78 26.10 -69.62
C GLU A 634 17.69 25.68 -68.60
N ASP A 635 17.13 26.69 -67.94
CA ASP A 635 15.69 26.83 -67.60
C ASP A 635 14.96 27.35 -68.86
N PRO A 636 13.66 27.07 -69.14
CA PRO A 636 12.64 27.92 -68.52
C PRO A 636 11.23 27.29 -68.38
N ARG A 637 10.49 27.72 -67.32
CA ARG A 637 9.17 28.39 -67.39
C ARG A 637 8.15 27.97 -66.30
N ARG A 638 8.01 28.92 -65.36
CA ARG A 638 6.79 29.70 -65.01
C ARG A 638 5.66 29.13 -64.13
N ARG A 639 5.47 29.94 -63.06
CA ARG A 639 4.24 30.51 -62.44
C ARG A 639 3.53 29.64 -61.38
N ARG A 640 3.62 29.94 -60.07
CA ARG A 640 3.07 31.08 -59.26
C ARG A 640 1.56 31.33 -59.38
N ARG A 641 0.81 31.03 -58.30
CA ARG A 641 0.03 31.95 -57.40
C ARG A 641 -0.89 31.06 -56.50
N ARG A 642 -0.87 31.15 -55.15
CA ARG A 642 -1.63 32.09 -54.24
C ARG A 642 -3.08 32.28 -54.72
N SER A 643 -4.16 32.14 -53.94
CA SER A 643 -4.40 32.44 -52.52
C SER A 643 -5.86 32.09 -52.12
N SER A 644 -6.10 31.88 -50.83
CA SER A 644 -7.23 32.38 -49.98
C SER A 644 -8.72 32.12 -50.35
N ALA A 645 -9.46 31.64 -49.34
CA ALA A 645 -10.66 32.25 -48.71
C ALA A 645 -11.96 31.41 -48.65
N ALA A 646 -12.46 31.30 -47.41
CA ALA A 646 -13.84 31.37 -46.92
C ALA A 646 -14.97 30.47 -47.48
N GLY A 647 -15.68 29.84 -46.53
CA GLY A 647 -16.97 29.18 -46.66
C GLY A 647 -17.38 28.63 -45.30
#